data_AF-A0A4P8UA91-F1
#
_entry.id   AF-A0A4P8UA91-F1
#
_cell.length_a   1.000
_cell.length_b   1.000
_cell.length_c   1.000
_cell.angle_alpha   90.00
_cell.angle_beta   90.00
_cell.angle_gamma   90.00
#
_symmetry.space_group_name_H-M   'P 1'
#
loop_
_entity.id
_entity.type
_entity.pdbx_description
1 polymer ?
#
loop_
_entity_poly.entity_id
_entity_poly.type
_entity_poly.pdbx_seq_one_letter_code
_entity_poly.pdbx_strand_id
1 'polypeptide(L)'
;MASRFPKFSQGLAQDPTTRRIWFGIATAHDFESHDDMTEERLYQKIFASHFGQLAIIFLWTSGNLFHVAWQGNFEAWGQDPLHVRPIAHAIWDPHFGQPAVEAFTRGGASGPVNIAYSGVYQWWYTIGLRTNQDLYNGALFLVILSSLSLIAGWLHLQPKWKPKVSWFKNAESRLNHHLSGLFGVSSLAWTGHLIHVAIPESRGEHVRWDNFLTKLPHPEGLGPFFAGQWNVYAQNVDSSNHAFGTSEGAGTAILTFIGGFHPQTQSLWLTDIAHHHLAIAVVFIIAGHMYRTNFGIGHSIREILETHTPPGGRLGRGHKGLYDTINNSLHFQLGLALASLGVITSLVAQHMYSLPPYAFLAQDFTTQAALYTHHQYIAGFIMTGAFAHGAIFFIRDYNPDQNKDNVLARMLEQKEAIISHLSWASLFLGFHTLGLYVHNDVMLAFGTPEKQILIEPVFAQWIQSAHGKALYGFDVLLSSTNSPAFNAGQSIWLPGWLDAINNNSNSLFLTIGPGDFLVHHAIALGLHTTTLILVKGALDARGSKLMPDKKEFGYSFPCDGPGRGGTCDISAWDAFYLAVFWMLNTIGWVTFYWHWKHITLWQGNVAQFNESSTYLMGWLRDYLWLNSSQLINGYNPFGMNSLSVWAWMFLFGHLVWATGFMFLISWRGYWQELIETLAWAHERTPLANLVRWKDKPVALSIVQARLVGLAHFSVGYIFTYAAFLIASTSGKFG
;
A
#
# COMPACT_ATOMS: atom_id res chain seq x y z
N MET A 1 -27.43 -21.70 30.40
CA MET A 1 -26.33 -22.52 29.85
C MET A 1 -25.54 -21.64 28.88
N ALA A 2 -24.22 -21.55 29.05
CA ALA A 2 -23.36 -20.80 28.13
C ALA A 2 -23.38 -21.43 26.73
N SER A 3 -23.32 -20.60 25.69
CA SER A 3 -23.27 -21.08 24.31
C SER A 3 -21.85 -21.58 23.95
N ARG A 4 -21.72 -22.37 22.87
CA ARG A 4 -20.40 -22.87 22.41
C ARG A 4 -19.51 -21.78 21.80
N PHE A 5 -20.09 -20.66 21.35
CA PHE A 5 -19.37 -19.59 20.67
C PHE A 5 -19.50 -18.26 21.42
N PRO A 6 -18.41 -17.48 21.58
CA PRO A 6 -17.04 -17.82 21.20
C PRO A 6 -16.38 -18.77 22.20
N LYS A 7 -15.64 -19.78 21.71
CA LYS A 7 -14.93 -20.74 22.58
C LYS A 7 -13.87 -20.07 23.45
N PHE A 8 -13.28 -18.99 22.95
CA PHE A 8 -12.12 -18.31 23.54
C PHE A 8 -12.48 -17.22 24.57
N SER A 9 -13.77 -17.01 24.86
CA SER A 9 -14.22 -16.08 25.90
C SER A 9 -15.53 -16.55 26.53
N GLN A 10 -15.45 -17.08 27.76
CA GLN A 10 -16.60 -17.52 28.56
C GLN A 10 -17.52 -16.35 28.91
N GLY A 11 -16.94 -15.18 29.21
CA GLY A 11 -17.71 -13.95 29.47
C GLY A 11 -18.61 -13.58 28.30
N LEU A 12 -18.10 -13.63 27.06
CA LEU A 12 -18.92 -13.41 25.86
C LEU A 12 -19.87 -14.58 25.59
N ALA A 13 -19.44 -15.84 25.79
CA ALA A 13 -20.26 -17.01 25.53
C ALA A 13 -21.55 -17.07 26.41
N GLN A 14 -21.52 -16.41 27.56
CA GLN A 14 -22.64 -16.26 28.49
C GLN A 14 -23.58 -15.08 28.15
N ASP A 15 -23.18 -14.18 27.25
CA ASP A 15 -24.02 -13.05 26.82
C ASP A 15 -25.27 -13.57 26.07
N PRO A 16 -26.50 -13.29 26.56
CA PRO A 16 -27.72 -13.82 25.98
C PRO A 16 -28.22 -13.02 24.77
N THR A 17 -27.47 -11.99 24.33
CA THR A 17 -27.88 -11.05 23.28
C THR A 17 -27.13 -11.28 21.97
N THR A 18 -27.63 -10.69 20.88
CA THR A 18 -26.95 -10.72 19.58
C THR A 18 -25.55 -10.07 19.61
N ARG A 19 -25.24 -9.24 20.62
CA ARG A 19 -23.90 -8.66 20.85
C ARG A 19 -22.81 -9.74 20.94
N ARG A 20 -23.14 -10.90 21.50
CA ARG A 20 -22.24 -12.07 21.62
C ARG A 20 -21.61 -12.45 20.28
N ILE A 21 -22.43 -12.52 19.23
CA ILE A 21 -21.99 -12.97 17.90
C ILE A 21 -21.01 -11.93 17.33
N TRP A 22 -21.38 -10.66 17.39
CA TRP A 22 -20.57 -9.57 16.86
C TRP A 22 -19.21 -9.43 17.57
N PHE A 23 -19.18 -9.44 18.90
CA PHE A 23 -17.90 -9.39 19.64
C PHE A 23 -17.10 -10.67 19.45
N GLY A 24 -17.76 -11.83 19.39
CA GLY A 24 -17.09 -13.09 19.07
C GLY A 24 -16.42 -13.10 17.69
N ILE A 25 -16.89 -12.30 16.72
CA ILE A 25 -16.20 -12.11 15.44
C ILE A 25 -15.08 -11.08 15.61
N ALA A 26 -15.38 -9.92 16.21
CA ALA A 26 -14.44 -8.80 16.32
C ALA A 26 -13.17 -9.11 17.14
N THR A 27 -13.27 -9.96 18.17
CA THR A 27 -12.14 -10.30 19.05
C THR A 27 -11.52 -11.67 18.75
N ALA A 28 -11.91 -12.31 17.64
CA ALA A 28 -11.41 -13.63 17.28
C ALA A 28 -9.87 -13.64 17.06
N HIS A 29 -9.31 -12.53 16.62
CA HIS A 29 -7.86 -12.37 16.37
C HIS A 29 -7.14 -11.54 17.46
N ASP A 30 -7.84 -11.09 18.50
CA ASP A 30 -7.20 -10.52 19.71
C ASP A 30 -6.78 -11.66 20.65
N PHE A 31 -5.76 -12.43 20.23
CA PHE A 31 -5.37 -13.66 20.93
C PHE A 31 -4.94 -13.43 22.38
N GLU A 32 -4.35 -12.28 22.69
CA GLU A 32 -3.93 -11.93 24.05
C GLU A 32 -5.11 -11.85 25.02
N SER A 33 -6.30 -11.49 24.53
CA SER A 33 -7.51 -11.34 25.36
C SER A 33 -8.30 -12.66 25.51
N HIS A 34 -7.80 -13.77 24.98
CA HIS A 34 -8.50 -15.07 25.06
C HIS A 34 -8.30 -15.70 26.44
N ASP A 35 -9.33 -16.39 26.92
CA ASP A 35 -9.27 -17.10 28.21
C ASP A 35 -8.12 -18.11 28.23
N ASP A 36 -7.40 -18.19 29.36
CA ASP A 36 -6.27 -19.09 29.59
C ASP A 36 -5.14 -19.00 28.55
N MET A 37 -4.94 -17.82 27.93
CA MET A 37 -3.83 -17.58 27.00
C MET A 37 -2.51 -17.48 27.76
N THR A 38 -1.53 -18.28 27.34
CA THR A 38 -0.14 -18.17 27.80
C THR A 38 0.72 -17.54 26.71
N GLU A 39 1.82 -16.91 27.09
CA GLU A 39 2.76 -16.31 26.12
C GLU A 39 3.23 -17.32 25.06
N GLU A 40 3.56 -18.54 25.47
CA GLU A 40 3.96 -19.60 24.54
C GLU A 40 2.87 -19.94 23.52
N ARG A 41 1.62 -20.09 23.98
CA ARG A 41 0.49 -20.39 23.09
C ARG A 41 0.17 -19.24 22.14
N LEU A 42 0.35 -18.00 22.61
CA LEU A 42 0.17 -16.79 21.81
C LEU A 42 1.11 -16.80 20.61
N TYR A 43 2.43 -16.93 20.84
CA TYR A 43 3.42 -16.97 19.76
C TYR A 43 3.19 -18.14 18.80
N GLN A 44 2.86 -19.33 19.31
CA GLN A 44 2.58 -20.51 18.48
C GLN A 44 1.34 -20.33 17.59
N LYS A 45 0.27 -19.72 18.11
CA LYS A 45 -0.94 -19.40 17.34
C LYS A 45 -0.63 -18.39 16.24
N ILE A 46 0.05 -17.29 16.57
CA ILE A 46 0.46 -16.26 15.60
C ILE A 46 1.31 -16.87 14.48
N PHE A 47 2.28 -17.71 14.85
CA PHE A 47 3.16 -18.37 13.88
C PHE A 47 2.39 -19.25 12.89
N ALA A 48 1.44 -20.06 13.37
CA ALA A 48 0.59 -20.86 12.49
C ALA A 48 -0.35 -19.99 11.64
N SER A 49 -0.86 -18.88 12.19
CA SER A 49 -1.66 -17.90 11.43
C SER A 49 -0.85 -17.24 10.30
N HIS A 50 0.44 -16.96 10.49
CA HIS A 50 1.31 -16.46 9.40
C HIS A 50 1.41 -17.45 8.24
N PHE A 51 1.56 -18.75 8.52
CA PHE A 51 1.54 -19.77 7.47
C PHE A 51 0.20 -19.85 6.74
N GLY A 52 -0.92 -19.70 7.47
CA GLY A 52 -2.25 -19.59 6.87
C GLY A 52 -2.36 -18.39 5.93
N GLN A 53 -1.85 -17.22 6.35
CA GLN A 53 -1.87 -16.01 5.53
C GLN A 53 -0.96 -16.16 4.29
N LEU A 54 0.22 -16.77 4.41
CA LEU A 54 1.10 -17.06 3.27
C LEU A 54 0.42 -17.99 2.26
N ALA A 55 -0.28 -19.03 2.73
CA ALA A 55 -1.03 -19.93 1.87
C ALA A 55 -2.13 -19.21 1.07
N ILE A 56 -2.83 -18.25 1.70
CA ILE A 56 -3.83 -17.41 1.02
C ILE A 56 -3.18 -16.56 -0.07
N ILE A 57 -2.03 -15.93 0.21
CA ILE A 57 -1.29 -15.13 -0.78
C ILE A 57 -0.87 -16.00 -1.98
N PHE A 58 -0.32 -17.20 -1.75
CA PHE A 58 0.06 -18.10 -2.82
C PHE A 58 -1.14 -18.58 -3.65
N LEU A 59 -2.28 -18.90 -3.02
CA LEU A 59 -3.50 -19.27 -3.75
C LEU A 59 -4.06 -18.10 -4.57
N TRP A 60 -4.04 -16.89 -4.02
CA TRP A 60 -4.47 -15.70 -4.74
C TRP A 60 -3.61 -15.46 -5.99
N THR A 61 -2.28 -15.51 -5.86
CA THR A 61 -1.37 -15.38 -7.01
C THR A 61 -1.55 -16.51 -8.02
N SER A 62 -1.76 -17.74 -7.53
CA SER A 62 -2.08 -18.90 -8.38
C SER A 62 -3.38 -18.69 -9.17
N GLY A 63 -4.43 -18.13 -8.53
CA GLY A 63 -5.70 -17.84 -9.18
C GLY A 63 -5.54 -16.83 -10.32
N ASN A 64 -4.76 -15.77 -10.09
CA ASN A 64 -4.46 -14.78 -11.13
C ASN A 64 -3.77 -15.43 -12.34
N LEU A 65 -2.71 -16.22 -12.11
CA LEU A 65 -2.01 -16.93 -13.20
C LEU A 65 -2.93 -17.90 -13.93
N PHE A 66 -3.72 -18.68 -13.19
CA PHE A 66 -4.62 -19.68 -13.74
C PHE A 66 -5.71 -19.05 -14.62
N HIS A 67 -6.37 -18.00 -14.15
CA HIS A 67 -7.43 -17.34 -14.93
C HIS A 67 -6.89 -16.68 -16.19
N VAL A 68 -5.70 -16.08 -16.15
CA VAL A 68 -5.07 -15.52 -17.34
C VAL A 68 -4.63 -16.62 -18.31
N ALA A 69 -4.08 -17.73 -17.82
CA ALA A 69 -3.70 -18.86 -18.66
C ALA A 69 -4.90 -19.54 -19.35
N TRP A 70 -6.03 -19.63 -18.64
CA TRP A 70 -7.21 -20.36 -19.09
C TRP A 70 -8.16 -19.51 -19.94
N GLN A 71 -8.42 -18.28 -19.51
CA GLN A 71 -9.46 -17.40 -20.06
C GLN A 71 -8.90 -16.07 -20.58
N GLY A 72 -7.63 -15.80 -20.33
CA GLY A 72 -6.96 -14.59 -20.80
C GLY A 72 -6.48 -14.70 -22.25
N ASN A 73 -5.80 -13.65 -22.67
CA ASN A 73 -5.23 -13.45 -24.00
C ASN A 73 -3.72 -13.15 -23.93
N PHE A 74 -3.00 -13.74 -22.97
CA PHE A 74 -1.59 -13.40 -22.68
C PHE A 74 -0.65 -13.56 -23.88
N GLU A 75 -0.78 -14.64 -24.65
CA GLU A 75 0.03 -14.87 -25.86
C GLU A 75 -0.24 -13.83 -26.95
N ALA A 76 -1.51 -13.51 -27.20
CA ALA A 76 -1.90 -12.48 -28.17
C ALA A 76 -1.43 -11.09 -27.72
N TRP A 77 -1.54 -10.79 -26.42
CA TRP A 77 -1.02 -9.55 -25.84
C TRP A 77 0.50 -9.45 -25.97
N GLY A 78 1.24 -10.55 -25.77
CA GLY A 78 2.70 -10.56 -25.93
C GLY A 78 3.18 -10.28 -27.36
N GLN A 79 2.34 -10.50 -28.38
CA GLN A 79 2.64 -10.16 -29.78
C GLN A 79 2.35 -8.69 -30.09
N ASP A 80 1.34 -8.10 -29.47
CA ASP A 80 0.99 -6.68 -29.63
C ASP A 80 0.57 -6.03 -28.29
N PRO A 81 1.54 -5.71 -27.42
CA PRO A 81 1.27 -5.21 -26.07
C PRO A 81 0.60 -3.84 -26.00
N LEU A 82 0.66 -3.07 -27.10
CA LEU A 82 0.16 -1.70 -27.15
C LEU A 82 -1.31 -1.61 -27.55
N HIS A 83 -1.80 -2.52 -28.40
CA HIS A 83 -3.18 -2.46 -28.91
C HIS A 83 -4.08 -3.56 -28.32
N VAL A 84 -3.53 -4.70 -27.91
CA VAL A 84 -4.33 -5.76 -27.28
C VAL A 84 -4.60 -5.39 -25.82
N ARG A 85 -5.86 -5.46 -25.39
CA ARG A 85 -6.23 -5.18 -23.99
C ARG A 85 -6.10 -6.46 -23.14
N PRO A 86 -5.37 -6.42 -22.00
CA PRO A 86 -5.25 -7.57 -21.10
C PRO A 86 -6.59 -8.06 -20.57
N ILE A 87 -6.85 -9.36 -20.65
CA ILE A 87 -8.06 -9.98 -20.06
C ILE A 87 -7.76 -10.52 -18.67
N ALA A 88 -8.58 -10.16 -17.69
CA ALA A 88 -8.48 -10.69 -16.33
C ALA A 88 -9.04 -12.12 -16.24
N HIS A 89 -10.31 -12.28 -16.61
CA HIS A 89 -11.04 -13.54 -16.61
C HIS A 89 -12.37 -13.39 -17.35
N ALA A 90 -13.02 -14.51 -17.66
CA ALA A 90 -14.35 -14.53 -18.26
C ALA A 90 -15.43 -14.10 -17.25
N ILE A 91 -16.52 -13.52 -17.76
CA ILE A 91 -17.71 -13.17 -16.96
C ILE A 91 -18.75 -14.26 -17.16
N TRP A 92 -19.26 -14.77 -16.04
CA TRP A 92 -20.42 -15.65 -16.01
C TRP A 92 -21.46 -15.08 -15.05
N ASP A 93 -22.41 -14.32 -15.59
CA ASP A 93 -23.52 -13.76 -14.82
C ASP A 93 -24.84 -14.04 -15.56
N PRO A 94 -25.71 -14.94 -15.03
CA PRO A 94 -26.97 -15.29 -15.67
C PRO A 94 -28.00 -14.14 -15.69
N HIS A 95 -27.74 -13.04 -14.98
CA HIS A 95 -28.59 -11.85 -14.99
C HIS A 95 -28.26 -10.90 -16.15
N PHE A 96 -27.19 -11.15 -16.92
CA PHE A 96 -26.87 -10.34 -18.08
C PHE A 96 -27.92 -10.50 -19.18
N GLY A 97 -28.51 -9.37 -19.60
CA GLY A 97 -29.25 -9.31 -20.85
C GLY A 97 -28.30 -9.39 -22.05
N GLN A 98 -28.83 -9.73 -23.22
CA GLN A 98 -28.05 -9.84 -24.46
C GLN A 98 -27.19 -8.60 -24.78
N PRO A 99 -27.67 -7.34 -24.61
CA PRO A 99 -26.82 -6.16 -24.82
C PRO A 99 -25.60 -6.10 -23.88
N ALA A 100 -25.73 -6.61 -22.65
CA ALA A 100 -24.59 -6.66 -21.72
C ALA A 100 -23.59 -7.74 -22.14
N VAL A 101 -24.05 -8.90 -22.61
CA VAL A 101 -23.18 -9.92 -23.18
C VAL A 101 -22.35 -9.35 -24.32
N GLU A 102 -22.99 -8.63 -25.25
CA GLU A 102 -22.32 -7.97 -26.38
C GLU A 102 -21.33 -6.89 -25.92
N ALA A 103 -21.74 -6.01 -25.01
CA ALA A 103 -20.88 -4.92 -24.53
C ALA A 103 -19.61 -5.40 -23.79
N PHE A 104 -19.70 -6.53 -23.08
CA PHE A 104 -18.56 -7.12 -22.37
C PHE A 104 -17.77 -8.13 -23.20
N THR A 105 -18.25 -8.51 -24.39
CA THR A 105 -17.52 -9.37 -25.32
C THR A 105 -16.54 -8.50 -26.11
N ARG A 106 -15.35 -8.28 -25.54
CA ARG A 106 -14.32 -7.36 -26.05
C ARG A 106 -12.91 -7.94 -25.91
N GLY A 107 -11.91 -7.22 -26.42
CA GLY A 107 -10.50 -7.66 -26.32
C GLY A 107 -10.18 -8.88 -27.19
N GLY A 108 -10.94 -9.12 -28.25
CA GLY A 108 -10.80 -10.27 -29.14
C GLY A 108 -11.38 -11.59 -28.59
N ALA A 109 -12.05 -11.55 -27.44
CA ALA A 109 -12.69 -12.72 -26.84
C ALA A 109 -14.00 -13.11 -27.56
N SER A 110 -14.34 -14.39 -27.53
CA SER A 110 -15.59 -14.94 -28.06
C SER A 110 -16.79 -14.81 -27.11
N GLY A 111 -16.57 -14.29 -25.90
CA GLY A 111 -17.62 -14.05 -24.91
C GLY A 111 -17.24 -12.96 -23.90
N PRO A 112 -18.11 -12.69 -22.92
CA PRO A 112 -17.94 -11.61 -21.95
C PRO A 112 -16.67 -11.76 -21.09
N VAL A 113 -15.88 -10.70 -20.96
CA VAL A 113 -14.62 -10.69 -20.19
C VAL A 113 -14.42 -9.38 -19.42
N ASN A 114 -13.64 -9.48 -18.33
CA ASN A 114 -13.11 -8.31 -17.64
C ASN A 114 -11.74 -7.93 -18.20
N ILE A 115 -11.47 -6.64 -18.35
CA ILE A 115 -10.12 -6.14 -18.67
C ILE A 115 -9.32 -6.02 -17.37
N ALA A 116 -8.08 -6.50 -17.40
CA ALA A 116 -7.19 -6.45 -16.25
C ALA A 116 -6.51 -5.07 -16.17
N TYR A 117 -6.54 -4.47 -14.97
CA TYR A 117 -5.85 -3.23 -14.65
C TYR A 117 -4.84 -3.41 -13.50
N SER A 118 -4.38 -4.65 -13.28
CA SER A 118 -3.47 -5.02 -12.19
C SER A 118 -1.99 -5.02 -12.58
N GLY A 119 -1.66 -4.86 -13.86
CA GLY A 119 -0.27 -4.86 -14.35
C GLY A 119 0.39 -6.23 -14.43
N VAL A 120 -0.34 -7.31 -14.17
CA VAL A 120 0.24 -8.67 -14.14
C VAL A 120 0.73 -9.15 -15.50
N TYR A 121 0.13 -8.70 -16.60
CA TYR A 121 0.59 -8.99 -17.96
C TYR A 121 1.97 -8.37 -18.21
N GLN A 122 2.12 -7.07 -17.95
CA GLN A 122 3.37 -6.34 -18.09
C GLN A 122 4.46 -6.95 -17.20
N TRP A 123 4.12 -7.29 -15.94
CA TRP A 123 5.06 -7.92 -15.03
C TRP A 123 5.54 -9.28 -15.54
N TRP A 124 4.62 -10.21 -15.82
CA TRP A 124 4.97 -11.58 -16.23
C TRP A 124 5.72 -11.62 -17.56
N TYR A 125 5.34 -10.76 -18.51
CA TYR A 125 6.06 -10.61 -19.77
C TYR A 125 7.48 -10.06 -19.57
N THR A 126 7.65 -9.06 -18.71
CA THR A 126 8.99 -8.50 -18.41
C THR A 126 9.92 -9.55 -17.80
N ILE A 127 9.40 -10.46 -16.97
CA ILE A 127 10.21 -11.50 -16.31
C ILE A 127 10.37 -12.79 -17.15
N GLY A 128 9.93 -12.80 -18.41
CA GLY A 128 10.23 -13.86 -19.37
C GLY A 128 9.12 -14.88 -19.64
N LEU A 129 7.91 -14.73 -19.07
CA LEU A 129 6.79 -15.59 -19.42
C LEU A 129 6.27 -15.22 -20.82
N ARG A 130 5.98 -16.22 -21.65
CA ARG A 130 5.53 -16.01 -23.04
C ARG A 130 4.27 -16.78 -23.38
N THR A 131 4.04 -17.94 -22.75
CA THR A 131 2.96 -18.85 -23.11
C THR A 131 1.96 -19.06 -21.98
N ASN A 132 0.76 -19.50 -22.32
CA ASN A 132 -0.24 -19.94 -21.34
C ASN A 132 0.26 -21.14 -20.52
N GLN A 133 1.13 -21.98 -21.11
CA GLN A 133 1.76 -23.09 -20.40
C GLN A 133 2.69 -22.60 -19.29
N ASP A 134 3.45 -21.52 -19.51
CA ASP A 134 4.30 -20.91 -18.47
C ASP A 134 3.47 -20.47 -17.27
N LEU A 135 2.36 -19.76 -17.55
CA LEU A 135 1.43 -19.28 -16.53
C LEU A 135 0.78 -20.43 -15.76
N TYR A 136 0.31 -21.46 -16.48
CA TYR A 136 -0.32 -22.63 -15.88
C TYR A 136 0.64 -23.42 -14.97
N ASN A 137 1.88 -23.63 -15.41
CA ASN A 137 2.91 -24.27 -14.60
C ASN A 137 3.23 -23.45 -13.33
N GLY A 138 3.30 -22.12 -13.46
CA GLY A 138 3.44 -21.21 -12.32
C GLY A 138 2.28 -21.29 -11.33
N ALA A 139 1.04 -21.36 -11.82
CA ALA A 139 -0.14 -21.54 -10.99
C ALA A 139 -0.07 -22.84 -10.19
N LEU A 140 0.21 -23.98 -10.85
CA LEU A 140 0.34 -25.27 -10.17
C LEU A 140 1.45 -25.26 -9.11
N PHE A 141 2.60 -24.66 -9.42
CA PHE A 141 3.69 -24.52 -8.46
C PHE A 141 3.26 -23.75 -7.19
N LEU A 142 2.49 -22.67 -7.34
CA LEU A 142 2.00 -21.89 -6.20
C LEU A 142 0.91 -22.62 -5.39
N VAL A 143 0.09 -23.46 -6.02
CA VAL A 143 -0.82 -24.38 -5.29
C VAL A 143 -0.03 -25.35 -4.42
N ILE A 144 1.08 -25.89 -4.92
CA ILE A 144 1.97 -26.76 -4.14
C ILE A 144 2.57 -25.98 -2.96
N LEU A 145 3.09 -24.76 -3.18
CA LEU A 145 3.65 -23.93 -2.11
C LEU A 145 2.60 -23.53 -1.06
N SER A 146 1.36 -23.25 -1.47
CA SER A 146 0.25 -23.02 -0.54
C SER A 146 -0.02 -24.25 0.31
N SER A 147 -0.09 -25.42 -0.32
CA SER A 147 -0.32 -26.69 0.38
C SER A 147 0.80 -27.00 1.38
N LEU A 148 2.06 -26.78 0.99
CA LEU A 148 3.22 -26.90 1.88
C LEU A 148 3.14 -25.92 3.05
N SER A 149 2.71 -24.67 2.82
CA SER A 149 2.56 -23.67 3.88
C SER A 149 1.49 -24.07 4.90
N LEU A 150 0.34 -24.59 4.45
CA LEU A 150 -0.70 -25.11 5.33
C LEU A 150 -0.22 -26.30 6.16
N ILE A 151 0.49 -27.25 5.52
CA ILE A 151 1.07 -28.42 6.20
C ILE A 151 2.12 -27.96 7.22
N ALA A 152 2.98 -27.01 6.88
CA ALA A 152 3.99 -26.46 7.80
C ALA A 152 3.33 -25.79 9.02
N GLY A 153 2.29 -24.96 8.79
CA GLY A 153 1.51 -24.34 9.87
C GLY A 153 0.88 -25.38 10.80
N TRP A 154 0.26 -26.42 10.24
CA TRP A 154 -0.29 -27.54 11.02
C TRP A 154 0.77 -28.35 11.75
N LEU A 155 1.91 -28.62 11.11
CA LEU A 155 3.03 -29.39 11.65
C LEU A 155 3.60 -28.69 12.89
N HIS A 156 3.82 -27.38 12.83
CA HIS A 156 4.34 -26.59 13.95
C HIS A 156 3.34 -26.38 15.10
N LEU A 157 2.09 -26.83 14.94
CA LEU A 157 1.13 -26.97 16.03
C LEU A 157 1.13 -28.36 16.68
N GLN A 158 1.82 -29.35 16.09
CA GLN A 158 1.93 -30.70 16.67
C GLN A 158 2.90 -30.72 17.85
N PRO A 159 2.61 -31.45 18.94
CA PRO A 159 3.39 -31.40 20.19
C PRO A 159 4.90 -31.54 20.04
N LYS A 160 5.37 -32.35 19.09
CA LYS A 160 6.80 -32.59 18.83
C LYS A 160 7.52 -31.41 18.17
N TRP A 161 6.81 -30.57 17.41
CA TRP A 161 7.40 -29.57 16.51
C TRP A 161 7.07 -28.12 16.89
N LYS A 162 6.44 -27.94 18.06
CA LYS A 162 6.13 -26.61 18.62
C LYS A 162 7.41 -25.87 18.98
N PRO A 163 7.66 -24.67 18.42
CA PRO A 163 8.78 -23.85 18.83
C PRO A 163 8.58 -23.31 20.25
N LYS A 164 9.68 -23.19 21.00
CA LYS A 164 9.72 -22.57 22.33
C LYS A 164 9.72 -21.05 22.22
N VAL A 165 9.30 -20.34 23.28
CA VAL A 165 9.34 -18.86 23.35
C VAL A 165 10.74 -18.30 23.09
N SER A 166 11.79 -18.97 23.58
CA SER A 166 13.17 -18.54 23.35
C SER A 166 13.58 -18.54 21.87
N TRP A 167 12.95 -19.37 21.03
CA TRP A 167 13.15 -19.36 19.59
C TRP A 167 12.53 -18.11 18.96
N PHE A 168 11.30 -17.78 19.34
CA PHE A 168 10.60 -16.60 18.84
C PHE A 168 11.27 -15.28 19.22
N LYS A 169 11.87 -15.22 20.42
CA LYS A 169 12.57 -14.03 20.95
C LYS A 169 14.05 -13.96 20.55
N ASN A 170 14.56 -14.88 19.73
CA ASN A 170 15.93 -14.82 19.22
C ASN A 170 16.01 -13.85 18.03
N ALA A 171 16.05 -12.54 18.33
CA ALA A 171 16.03 -11.47 17.35
C ALA A 171 17.26 -11.48 16.45
N GLU A 172 18.45 -11.68 17.01
CA GLU A 172 19.72 -11.72 16.27
C GLU A 172 19.73 -12.83 15.21
N SER A 173 19.35 -14.06 15.58
CA SER A 173 19.25 -15.16 14.61
C SER A 173 18.23 -14.87 13.53
N ARG A 174 17.03 -14.38 13.90
CA ARG A 174 15.97 -14.04 12.95
C ARG A 174 16.42 -12.97 11.96
N LEU A 175 17.06 -11.89 12.42
CA LEU A 175 17.58 -10.84 11.55
C LEU A 175 18.67 -11.33 10.61
N ASN A 176 19.62 -12.14 11.09
CA ASN A 176 20.65 -12.71 10.22
C ASN A 176 20.04 -13.56 9.10
N HIS A 177 19.10 -14.45 9.42
CA HIS A 177 18.44 -15.31 8.42
C HIS A 177 17.54 -14.52 7.47
N HIS A 178 16.87 -13.47 7.94
CA HIS A 178 16.02 -12.66 7.09
C HIS A 178 16.84 -11.74 6.17
N LEU A 179 17.89 -11.10 6.69
CA LEU A 179 18.78 -10.28 5.87
C LEU A 179 19.54 -11.12 4.86
N SER A 180 20.26 -12.15 5.29
CA SER A 180 21.08 -12.95 4.36
C SER A 180 20.25 -13.94 3.53
N GLY A 181 19.34 -14.69 4.15
CA GLY A 181 18.55 -15.72 3.46
C GLY A 181 17.34 -15.14 2.72
N LEU A 182 16.40 -14.54 3.44
CA LEU A 182 15.14 -14.07 2.85
C LEU A 182 15.33 -12.91 1.87
N PHE A 183 16.23 -11.96 2.14
CA PHE A 183 16.50 -10.84 1.23
C PHE A 183 17.70 -11.10 0.33
N GLY A 184 18.85 -11.44 0.92
CA GLY A 184 20.09 -11.64 0.17
C GLY A 184 20.02 -12.77 -0.85
N VAL A 185 19.80 -14.01 -0.40
CA VAL A 185 19.74 -15.20 -1.27
C VAL A 185 18.56 -15.12 -2.23
N SER A 186 17.39 -14.63 -1.81
CA SER A 186 16.27 -14.44 -2.74
C SER A 186 16.54 -13.38 -3.81
N SER A 187 17.20 -12.26 -3.48
CA SER A 187 17.61 -11.26 -4.49
C SER A 187 18.70 -11.81 -5.43
N LEU A 188 19.61 -12.63 -4.92
CA LEU A 188 20.60 -13.33 -5.74
C LEU A 188 19.94 -14.35 -6.69
N ALA A 189 18.99 -15.13 -6.19
CA ALA A 189 18.22 -16.06 -7.00
C ALA A 189 17.38 -15.33 -8.06
N TRP A 190 16.83 -14.16 -7.72
CA TRP A 190 16.11 -13.31 -8.66
C TRP A 190 17.02 -12.72 -9.74
N THR A 191 18.23 -12.30 -9.37
CA THR A 191 19.28 -11.95 -10.35
C THR A 191 19.54 -13.11 -11.30
N GLY A 192 19.67 -14.32 -10.75
CA GLY A 192 19.78 -15.55 -11.53
C GLY A 192 18.64 -15.66 -12.53
N HIS A 193 17.38 -15.63 -12.08
CA HIS A 193 16.20 -15.67 -12.95
C HIS A 193 16.24 -14.61 -14.07
N LEU A 194 16.59 -13.36 -13.75
CA LEU A 194 16.65 -12.28 -14.74
C LEU A 194 17.73 -12.52 -15.82
N ILE A 195 18.94 -12.88 -15.41
CA ILE A 195 20.08 -13.15 -16.31
C ILE A 195 19.80 -14.37 -17.20
N HIS A 196 19.16 -15.37 -16.63
CA HIS A 196 19.06 -16.69 -17.24
C HIS A 196 17.76 -16.94 -18.02
N VAL A 197 16.69 -16.23 -17.69
CA VAL A 197 15.37 -16.41 -18.31
C VAL A 197 14.86 -15.10 -18.88
N ALA A 198 14.74 -14.04 -18.06
CA ALA A 198 14.08 -12.82 -18.51
C ALA A 198 14.83 -12.09 -19.63
N ILE A 199 16.15 -11.91 -19.49
CA ILE A 199 16.99 -11.24 -20.49
C ILE A 199 17.02 -12.03 -21.81
N PRO A 200 17.31 -13.35 -21.85
CA PRO A 200 17.21 -14.14 -23.07
C PRO A 200 15.83 -14.03 -23.75
N GLU A 201 14.74 -14.16 -22.97
CA GLU A 201 13.38 -14.06 -23.51
C GLU A 201 13.05 -12.65 -24.02
N SER A 202 13.67 -11.60 -23.45
CA SER A 202 13.57 -10.24 -23.97
C SER A 202 14.32 -10.04 -25.29
N ARG A 203 15.20 -10.98 -25.66
CA ARG A 203 15.99 -11.00 -26.90
C ARG A 203 15.52 -12.06 -27.89
N GLY A 204 14.33 -12.64 -27.67
CA GLY A 204 13.77 -13.68 -28.52
C GLY A 204 14.43 -15.06 -28.37
N GLU A 205 15.23 -15.27 -27.32
CA GLU A 205 15.85 -16.56 -27.03
C GLU A 205 15.04 -17.33 -25.98
N HIS A 206 14.49 -18.47 -26.39
CA HIS A 206 13.64 -19.28 -25.51
C HIS A 206 14.46 -20.10 -24.50
N VAL A 207 14.23 -19.86 -23.20
CA VAL A 207 14.94 -20.56 -22.12
C VAL A 207 13.98 -21.08 -21.06
N ARG A 208 13.93 -22.40 -20.88
CA ARG A 208 13.04 -23.11 -19.93
C ARG A 208 13.77 -24.28 -19.27
N TRP A 209 13.09 -24.97 -18.36
CA TRP A 209 13.67 -26.06 -17.56
C TRP A 209 14.34 -27.18 -18.37
N ASP A 210 13.92 -27.40 -19.61
CA ASP A 210 14.44 -28.41 -20.51
C ASP A 210 15.79 -28.04 -21.15
N ASN A 211 16.09 -26.74 -21.32
CA ASN A 211 17.30 -26.27 -21.99
C ASN A 211 18.16 -25.30 -21.16
N PHE A 212 17.69 -24.89 -19.98
CA PHE A 212 18.35 -23.90 -19.13
C PHE A 212 19.79 -24.28 -18.74
N LEU A 213 20.06 -25.58 -18.56
CA LEU A 213 21.39 -26.07 -18.18
C LEU A 213 22.41 -26.08 -19.33
N THR A 214 21.95 -25.98 -20.59
CA THR A 214 22.82 -26.02 -21.78
C THR A 214 22.93 -24.68 -22.49
N LYS A 215 22.04 -23.73 -22.18
CA LYS A 215 22.08 -22.36 -22.69
C LYS A 215 22.89 -21.46 -21.76
N LEU A 216 23.99 -20.92 -22.29
CA LEU A 216 24.80 -19.95 -21.55
C LEU A 216 24.09 -18.59 -21.54
N PRO A 217 24.00 -17.90 -20.39
CA PRO A 217 23.42 -16.56 -20.32
C PRO A 217 24.32 -15.48 -20.96
N HIS A 218 25.61 -15.77 -21.11
CA HIS A 218 26.60 -14.89 -21.73
C HIS A 218 27.57 -15.74 -22.57
N PRO A 219 28.01 -15.29 -23.76
CA PRO A 219 28.88 -16.08 -24.65
C PRO A 219 30.16 -16.61 -24.00
N GLU A 220 30.82 -15.79 -23.18
CA GLU A 220 32.06 -16.13 -22.46
C GLU A 220 31.86 -16.99 -21.19
N GLY A 221 30.61 -17.37 -20.87
CA GLY A 221 30.29 -18.17 -19.69
C GLY A 221 30.78 -17.54 -18.37
N LEU A 222 31.20 -18.38 -17.42
CA LEU A 222 31.69 -17.96 -16.10
C LEU A 222 33.22 -17.69 -16.05
N GLY A 223 33.94 -17.86 -17.15
CA GLY A 223 35.39 -17.64 -17.19
C GLY A 223 35.80 -16.24 -16.71
N PRO A 224 35.22 -15.16 -17.29
CA PRO A 224 35.50 -13.79 -16.86
C PRO A 224 35.14 -13.51 -15.39
N PHE A 225 34.09 -14.13 -14.86
CA PHE A 225 33.70 -14.00 -13.46
C PHE A 225 34.82 -14.43 -12.51
N PHE A 226 35.37 -15.64 -12.71
CA PHE A 226 36.44 -16.17 -11.86
C PHE A 226 37.80 -15.52 -12.11
N ALA A 227 38.03 -14.97 -13.32
CA ALA A 227 39.23 -14.21 -13.65
C ALA A 227 39.19 -12.75 -13.12
N GLY A 228 38.08 -12.30 -12.52
CA GLY A 228 37.91 -10.92 -12.06
C GLY A 228 37.69 -9.90 -13.17
N GLN A 229 37.39 -10.34 -14.39
CA GLN A 229 37.15 -9.50 -15.57
C GLN A 229 35.66 -9.18 -15.74
N TRP A 230 35.03 -8.64 -14.69
CA TRP A 230 33.56 -8.47 -14.63
C TRP A 230 33.02 -7.46 -15.63
N ASN A 231 33.86 -6.55 -16.13
CA ASN A 231 33.49 -5.55 -17.13
C ASN A 231 33.02 -6.19 -18.45
N VAL A 232 33.42 -7.42 -18.76
CA VAL A 232 32.99 -8.17 -19.94
C VAL A 232 31.47 -8.33 -19.97
N TYR A 233 30.83 -8.55 -18.81
CA TYR A 233 29.38 -8.75 -18.71
C TYR A 233 28.53 -7.49 -18.94
N ALA A 234 29.17 -6.32 -19.02
CA ALA A 234 28.54 -5.04 -19.29
C ALA A 234 28.73 -4.56 -20.74
N GLN A 235 29.46 -5.30 -21.56
CA GLN A 235 29.76 -4.93 -22.94
C GLN A 235 28.66 -5.37 -23.90
N ASN A 236 28.52 -4.64 -25.01
CA ASN A 236 27.51 -4.90 -26.05
C ASN A 236 26.08 -4.89 -25.46
N VAL A 237 25.66 -3.70 -25.02
CA VAL A 237 24.31 -3.46 -24.48
C VAL A 237 23.25 -3.58 -25.57
N ASP A 238 22.00 -3.80 -25.18
CA ASP A 238 20.87 -3.70 -26.10
C ASP A 238 20.82 -2.30 -26.73
N SER A 239 20.67 -2.24 -28.05
CA SER A 239 20.71 -0.98 -28.78
C SER A 239 19.46 -0.13 -28.54
N SER A 240 19.50 1.15 -28.89
CA SER A 240 18.32 2.03 -28.82
C SER A 240 17.17 1.59 -29.74
N ASN A 241 17.46 0.78 -30.76
CA ASN A 241 16.49 0.22 -31.70
C ASN A 241 16.11 -1.23 -31.34
N HIS A 242 16.49 -1.73 -30.16
CA HIS A 242 16.13 -3.08 -29.73
C HIS A 242 14.60 -3.24 -29.69
N ALA A 243 14.10 -4.29 -30.35
CA ALA A 243 12.69 -4.66 -30.30
C ALA A 243 12.49 -5.76 -29.25
N PHE A 244 11.92 -5.37 -28.11
CA PHE A 244 11.76 -6.23 -26.94
C PHE A 244 10.96 -7.50 -27.29
N GLY A 245 11.51 -8.65 -26.90
CA GLY A 245 11.00 -9.98 -27.23
C GLY A 245 11.59 -10.57 -28.51
N THR A 246 12.50 -9.88 -29.21
CA THR A 246 13.11 -10.33 -30.47
C THR A 246 14.63 -10.15 -30.44
N SER A 247 15.34 -10.76 -31.39
CA SER A 247 16.80 -10.60 -31.52
C SER A 247 17.21 -9.33 -32.28
N GLU A 248 16.26 -8.53 -32.77
CA GLU A 248 16.54 -7.31 -33.51
C GLU A 248 17.09 -6.23 -32.57
N GLY A 249 18.33 -5.79 -32.82
CA GLY A 249 19.00 -4.78 -32.01
C GLY A 249 19.41 -5.26 -30.61
N ALA A 250 19.33 -6.57 -30.34
CA ALA A 250 19.71 -7.18 -29.08
C ALA A 250 21.23 -7.25 -28.89
N GLY A 251 21.68 -6.98 -27.67
CA GLY A 251 23.07 -7.10 -27.23
C GLY A 251 23.34 -8.44 -26.54
N THR A 252 24.50 -8.52 -25.88
CA THR A 252 24.91 -9.70 -25.09
C THR A 252 25.16 -9.38 -23.62
N ALA A 253 25.17 -8.10 -23.23
CA ALA A 253 25.35 -7.70 -21.83
C ALA A 253 24.30 -8.35 -20.92
N ILE A 254 24.71 -8.72 -19.70
CA ILE A 254 23.80 -9.28 -18.68
C ILE A 254 23.73 -8.42 -17.41
N LEU A 255 24.71 -7.53 -17.22
CA LEU A 255 24.81 -6.65 -16.05
C LEU A 255 25.26 -5.27 -16.52
N THR A 256 24.38 -4.27 -16.48
CA THR A 256 24.69 -2.93 -16.96
C THR A 256 24.39 -1.85 -15.91
N PHE A 257 24.72 -0.61 -16.23
CA PHE A 257 24.38 0.55 -15.39
C PHE A 257 24.07 1.77 -16.28
N ILE A 258 23.18 1.57 -17.26
CA ILE A 258 22.91 2.51 -18.35
C ILE A 258 22.17 3.75 -17.82
N GLY A 259 21.20 3.54 -16.93
CA GLY A 259 20.28 4.58 -16.51
C GLY A 259 19.21 4.93 -17.57
N GLY A 260 18.17 5.63 -17.13
CA GLY A 260 17.05 5.99 -18.01
C GLY A 260 16.14 4.80 -18.36
N PHE A 261 15.56 4.85 -19.56
CA PHE A 261 14.55 3.89 -20.00
C PHE A 261 14.90 3.28 -21.37
N HIS A 262 14.50 2.03 -21.56
CA HIS A 262 14.51 1.38 -22.86
C HIS A 262 13.55 2.12 -23.83
N PRO A 263 14.00 2.59 -25.01
CA PRO A 263 13.22 3.49 -25.85
C PRO A 263 11.87 2.95 -26.33
N GLN A 264 11.78 1.66 -26.67
CA GLN A 264 10.51 1.08 -27.11
C GLN A 264 9.52 0.87 -25.94
N THR A 265 9.96 0.19 -24.87
CA THR A 265 9.09 -0.21 -23.77
C THR A 265 8.78 0.93 -22.79
N GLN A 266 9.58 2.01 -22.80
CA GLN A 266 9.53 3.11 -21.83
C GLN A 266 9.65 2.62 -20.38
N SER A 267 10.42 1.55 -20.15
CA SER A 267 10.67 0.96 -18.84
C SER A 267 12.17 0.91 -18.52
N LEU A 268 12.50 0.64 -17.27
CA LEU A 268 13.88 0.36 -16.85
C LEU A 268 14.49 -0.80 -17.67
N TRP A 269 15.79 -0.73 -17.91
CA TRP A 269 16.54 -1.79 -18.58
C TRP A 269 16.60 -3.06 -17.73
N LEU A 270 16.31 -4.23 -18.32
CA LEU A 270 16.35 -5.51 -17.61
C LEU A 270 17.73 -5.84 -17.04
N THR A 271 18.79 -5.49 -17.77
CA THR A 271 20.19 -5.67 -17.36
C THR A 271 20.58 -4.76 -16.19
N ASP A 272 20.00 -3.55 -16.09
CA ASP A 272 20.14 -2.67 -14.92
C ASP A 272 19.37 -3.23 -13.72
N ILE A 273 18.16 -3.78 -13.92
CA ILE A 273 17.38 -4.45 -12.86
C ILE A 273 18.14 -5.69 -12.33
N ALA A 274 18.70 -6.50 -13.23
CA ALA A 274 19.51 -7.66 -12.85
C ALA A 274 20.73 -7.24 -12.02
N HIS A 275 21.46 -6.21 -12.46
CA HIS A 275 22.59 -5.69 -11.72
C HIS A 275 22.19 -5.08 -10.37
N HIS A 276 21.08 -4.36 -10.29
CA HIS A 276 20.54 -3.86 -9.03
C HIS A 276 20.30 -4.99 -8.03
N HIS A 277 19.64 -6.07 -8.46
CA HIS A 277 19.36 -7.22 -7.60
C HIS A 277 20.63 -7.94 -7.15
N LEU A 278 21.65 -8.02 -7.99
CA LEU A 278 22.94 -8.60 -7.64
C LEU A 278 23.64 -7.75 -6.57
N ALA A 279 23.66 -6.44 -6.77
CA ALA A 279 24.32 -5.50 -5.86
C ALA A 279 23.66 -5.53 -4.46
N ILE A 280 22.31 -5.42 -4.39
CA ILE A 280 21.62 -5.47 -3.09
C ILE A 280 21.68 -6.86 -2.45
N ALA A 281 21.76 -7.94 -3.24
CA ALA A 281 21.96 -9.28 -2.70
C ALA A 281 23.26 -9.37 -1.90
N VAL A 282 24.36 -8.87 -2.45
CA VAL A 282 25.66 -8.83 -1.75
C VAL A 282 25.56 -8.00 -0.47
N VAL A 283 24.94 -6.81 -0.53
CA VAL A 283 24.75 -5.96 0.65
C VAL A 283 23.97 -6.69 1.74
N PHE A 284 22.87 -7.35 1.40
CA PHE A 284 22.03 -8.05 2.37
C PHE A 284 22.67 -9.33 2.92
N ILE A 285 23.41 -10.08 2.10
CA ILE A 285 24.18 -11.25 2.55
C ILE A 285 25.22 -10.81 3.57
N ILE A 286 25.99 -9.76 3.28
CA ILE A 286 27.01 -9.23 4.22
C ILE A 286 26.33 -8.71 5.50
N ALA A 287 25.26 -7.91 5.38
CA ALA A 287 24.53 -7.36 6.52
C ALA A 287 23.94 -8.47 7.43
N GLY A 288 23.52 -9.59 6.84
CA GLY A 288 23.00 -10.74 7.59
C GLY A 288 24.06 -11.55 8.35
N HIS A 289 25.33 -11.16 8.30
CA HIS A 289 26.41 -11.74 9.13
C HIS A 289 26.86 -10.79 10.26
N MET A 290 26.10 -9.74 10.54
CA MET A 290 26.44 -8.73 11.54
C MET A 290 26.17 -9.19 12.98
N TYR A 291 25.06 -9.88 13.23
CA TYR A 291 24.59 -10.15 14.60
C TYR A 291 25.11 -11.47 15.16
N ARG A 292 25.38 -11.51 16.47
CA ARG A 292 25.96 -12.66 17.16
C ARG A 292 24.97 -13.81 17.27
N THR A 293 25.38 -14.99 16.82
CA THR A 293 24.60 -16.24 16.94
C THR A 293 25.36 -17.26 17.81
N ASN A 294 25.00 -18.54 17.70
CA ASN A 294 25.69 -19.65 18.36
C ASN A 294 27.16 -19.84 17.92
N PHE A 295 27.60 -19.17 16.85
CA PHE A 295 29.00 -19.17 16.40
C PHE A 295 29.92 -18.25 17.21
N GLY A 296 29.39 -17.48 18.17
CA GLY A 296 30.18 -16.70 19.13
C GLY A 296 30.74 -15.37 18.62
N ILE A 297 30.72 -15.11 17.31
CA ILE A 297 31.17 -13.87 16.67
C ILE A 297 29.97 -13.01 16.20
N GLY A 298 30.16 -11.69 16.14
CA GLY A 298 29.13 -10.71 15.75
C GLY A 298 28.69 -9.81 16.91
N HIS A 299 27.64 -9.01 16.69
CA HIS A 299 27.14 -8.04 17.66
C HIS A 299 25.87 -8.49 18.39
N SER A 300 25.74 -8.16 19.69
CA SER A 300 24.45 -8.21 20.38
C SER A 300 23.72 -6.87 20.23
N ILE A 301 22.45 -6.91 19.83
CA ILE A 301 21.64 -5.70 19.65
C ILE A 301 21.43 -5.01 21.01
N ARG A 302 21.27 -5.79 22.08
CA ARG A 302 21.17 -5.25 23.44
C ARG A 302 22.40 -4.42 23.80
N GLU A 303 23.60 -4.97 23.62
CA GLU A 303 24.86 -4.26 23.92
C GLU A 303 25.02 -2.99 23.07
N ILE A 304 24.65 -3.04 21.78
CA ILE A 304 24.65 -1.85 20.90
C ILE A 304 23.73 -0.77 21.46
N LEU A 305 22.49 -1.11 21.82
CA LEU A 305 21.52 -0.14 22.33
C LEU A 305 21.94 0.41 23.70
N GLU A 306 22.49 -0.42 24.59
CA GLU A 306 22.90 0.04 25.93
C GLU A 306 24.11 0.97 25.91
N THR A 307 25.00 0.81 24.92
CA THR A 307 26.21 1.65 24.74
C THR A 307 25.93 2.93 23.95
N HIS A 308 24.92 2.95 23.08
CA HIS A 308 24.51 4.14 22.33
C HIS A 308 23.82 5.17 23.24
N THR A 309 24.65 6.03 23.84
CA THR A 309 24.21 7.18 24.64
C THR A 309 24.56 8.47 23.91
N PRO A 310 23.63 9.46 23.87
CA PRO A 310 23.86 10.68 23.11
C PRO A 310 24.97 11.53 23.76
N PRO A 311 25.93 12.07 22.98
CA PRO A 311 27.06 12.82 23.53
C PRO A 311 26.64 14.02 24.38
N GLY A 312 25.50 14.64 24.07
CA GLY A 312 25.00 15.83 24.76
C GLY A 312 24.15 15.56 26.01
N GLY A 313 23.87 14.31 26.38
CA GLY A 313 23.12 13.95 27.60
C GLY A 313 21.64 14.37 27.67
N ARG A 314 21.11 15.03 26.62
CA ARG A 314 19.75 15.62 26.61
C ARG A 314 18.59 14.61 26.43
N LEU A 315 18.88 13.33 26.23
CA LEU A 315 17.85 12.28 26.02
C LEU A 315 17.83 11.25 27.16
N GLY A 316 18.19 11.67 28.38
CA GLY A 316 18.22 10.82 29.57
C GLY A 316 19.18 9.64 29.42
N ARG A 317 18.74 8.45 29.83
CA ARG A 317 19.45 7.15 29.69
C ARG A 317 19.53 6.64 28.25
N GLY A 318 19.06 7.38 27.24
CA GLY A 318 19.16 6.99 25.84
C GLY A 318 18.34 5.73 25.52
N HIS A 319 18.97 4.75 24.88
CA HIS A 319 18.31 3.52 24.39
C HIS A 319 18.29 2.36 25.41
N LYS A 320 18.73 2.57 26.66
CA LYS A 320 18.74 1.52 27.68
C LYS A 320 17.33 0.97 27.93
N GLY A 321 17.23 -0.36 27.96
CA GLY A 321 15.96 -1.10 28.13
C GLY A 321 15.10 -1.24 26.88
N LEU A 322 15.47 -0.61 25.75
CA LEU A 322 14.67 -0.70 24.52
C LEU A 322 14.69 -2.10 23.89
N TYR A 323 15.81 -2.83 23.94
CA TYR A 323 15.87 -4.19 23.39
C TYR A 323 14.76 -5.07 23.97
N ASP A 324 14.64 -5.12 25.29
CA ASP A 324 13.62 -5.92 25.96
C ASP A 324 12.21 -5.35 25.77
N THR A 325 12.06 -4.03 25.73
CA THR A 325 10.76 -3.39 25.45
C THR A 325 10.23 -3.79 24.07
N ILE A 326 11.09 -3.77 23.04
CA ILE A 326 10.75 -4.16 21.67
C ILE A 326 10.58 -5.67 21.56
N ASN A 327 11.54 -6.46 22.07
CA ASN A 327 11.57 -7.90 21.86
C ASN A 327 10.46 -8.65 22.65
N ASN A 328 9.93 -8.05 23.72
CA ASN A 328 8.84 -8.64 24.49
C ASN A 328 7.44 -8.20 24.03
N SER A 329 7.29 -7.01 23.42
CA SER A 329 5.99 -6.53 22.94
C SER A 329 5.77 -6.86 21.46
N LEU A 330 4.78 -7.72 21.19
CA LEU A 330 4.33 -8.00 19.83
C LEU A 330 3.70 -6.77 19.17
N HIS A 331 3.00 -5.94 19.95
CA HIS A 331 2.40 -4.70 19.44
C HIS A 331 3.44 -3.64 19.06
N PHE A 332 4.54 -3.53 19.80
CA PHE A 332 5.64 -2.64 19.40
C PHE A 332 6.30 -3.13 18.10
N GLN A 333 6.57 -4.44 17.99
CA GLN A 333 7.12 -5.04 16.76
C GLN A 333 6.19 -4.85 15.57
N LEU A 334 4.89 -5.09 15.73
CA LEU A 334 3.90 -4.92 14.68
C LEU A 334 3.76 -3.45 14.28
N GLY A 335 3.76 -2.52 15.25
CA GLY A 335 3.77 -1.07 14.98
C GLY A 335 4.97 -0.65 14.12
N LEU A 336 6.18 -1.10 14.47
CA LEU A 336 7.39 -0.81 13.69
C LEU A 336 7.38 -1.46 12.30
N ALA A 337 6.93 -2.71 12.21
CA ALA A 337 6.85 -3.45 10.94
C ALA A 337 5.86 -2.77 9.99
N LEU A 338 4.69 -2.37 10.49
CA LEU A 338 3.69 -1.63 9.72
C LEU A 338 4.22 -0.25 9.32
N ALA A 339 4.87 0.50 10.22
CA ALA A 339 5.44 1.81 9.86
C ALA A 339 6.47 1.70 8.73
N SER A 340 7.40 0.72 8.84
CA SER A 340 8.40 0.47 7.81
C SER A 340 7.75 0.03 6.49
N LEU A 341 6.77 -0.88 6.56
CA LEU A 341 6.08 -1.39 5.38
C LEU A 341 5.26 -0.29 4.70
N GLY A 342 4.53 0.53 5.45
CA GLY A 342 3.71 1.61 4.91
C GLY A 342 4.53 2.67 4.18
N VAL A 343 5.72 3.01 4.71
CA VAL A 343 6.69 3.88 4.02
C VAL A 343 7.14 3.27 2.71
N ILE A 344 7.55 2.01 2.70
CA ILE A 344 8.01 1.33 1.48
C ILE A 344 6.86 1.11 0.49
N THR A 345 5.63 0.84 0.94
CA THR A 345 4.46 0.73 0.05
C THR A 345 4.17 2.06 -0.65
N SER A 346 4.28 3.20 0.04
CA SER A 346 4.17 4.50 -0.61
C SER A 346 5.34 4.76 -1.56
N LEU A 347 6.57 4.37 -1.19
CA LEU A 347 7.74 4.47 -2.06
C LEU A 347 7.55 3.67 -3.36
N VAL A 348 6.99 2.46 -3.27
CA VAL A 348 6.63 1.63 -4.43
C VAL A 348 5.68 2.39 -5.35
N ALA A 349 4.61 3.00 -4.83
CA ALA A 349 3.72 3.84 -5.63
C ALA A 349 4.47 4.98 -6.34
N GLN A 350 5.29 5.74 -5.61
CA GLN A 350 6.00 6.91 -6.16
C GLN A 350 7.06 6.52 -7.20
N HIS A 351 7.79 5.43 -6.98
CA HIS A 351 8.82 4.96 -7.91
C HIS A 351 8.21 4.27 -9.13
N MET A 352 7.19 3.42 -8.98
CA MET A 352 6.67 2.66 -10.12
C MET A 352 6.04 3.54 -11.21
N TYR A 353 5.43 4.68 -10.87
CA TYR A 353 4.88 5.55 -11.92
C TYR A 353 5.96 6.40 -12.62
N SER A 354 6.99 6.83 -11.88
CA SER A 354 8.05 7.71 -12.38
C SER A 354 9.22 6.96 -13.01
N LEU A 355 9.47 5.73 -12.56
CA LEU A 355 10.50 4.79 -13.03
C LEU A 355 9.84 3.43 -13.36
N PRO A 356 9.07 3.32 -14.45
CA PRO A 356 8.30 2.12 -14.76
C PRO A 356 9.22 0.88 -14.88
N PRO A 357 9.05 -0.15 -14.03
CA PRO A 357 9.94 -1.32 -14.05
C PRO A 357 9.52 -2.38 -15.07
N TYR A 358 8.30 -2.29 -15.61
CA TYR A 358 7.71 -3.30 -16.49
C TYR A 358 7.52 -2.76 -17.89
N ALA A 359 7.84 -3.59 -18.89
CA ALA A 359 7.71 -3.25 -20.29
C ALA A 359 6.26 -2.88 -20.62
N PHE A 360 6.10 -1.75 -21.32
CA PHE A 360 4.81 -1.21 -21.79
C PHE A 360 3.84 -0.74 -20.70
N LEU A 361 4.27 -0.70 -19.43
CA LEU A 361 3.41 -0.21 -18.33
C LEU A 361 3.12 1.29 -18.43
N ALA A 362 4.09 2.08 -18.88
CA ALA A 362 3.94 3.54 -19.00
C ALA A 362 2.88 3.95 -20.04
N GLN A 363 2.57 3.06 -20.97
CA GLN A 363 1.59 3.25 -22.05
C GLN A 363 0.20 2.73 -21.65
N ASP A 364 0.10 1.89 -20.61
CA ASP A 364 -1.18 1.46 -20.04
C ASP A 364 -1.61 2.39 -18.89
N PHE A 365 -2.18 3.52 -19.29
CA PHE A 365 -2.57 4.60 -18.39
C PHE A 365 -3.56 4.17 -17.30
N THR A 366 -4.52 3.28 -17.63
CA THR A 366 -5.52 2.83 -16.64
C THR A 366 -4.88 1.93 -15.59
N THR A 367 -4.01 1.02 -16.01
CA THR A 367 -3.24 0.17 -15.08
C THR A 367 -2.29 0.99 -14.22
N GLN A 368 -1.59 1.98 -14.79
CA GLN A 368 -0.69 2.85 -14.02
C GLN A 368 -1.46 3.63 -12.95
N ALA A 369 -2.63 4.18 -13.30
CA ALA A 369 -3.52 4.87 -12.38
C ALA A 369 -4.03 3.97 -11.25
N ALA A 370 -4.46 2.75 -11.60
CA ALA A 370 -4.92 1.76 -10.64
C ALA A 370 -3.81 1.35 -9.67
N LEU A 371 -2.60 1.06 -10.16
CA LEU A 371 -1.46 0.66 -9.34
C LEU A 371 -1.02 1.75 -8.37
N TYR A 372 -0.91 3.00 -8.83
CA TYR A 372 -0.55 4.13 -7.96
C TYR A 372 -1.57 4.29 -6.83
N THR A 373 -2.85 4.34 -7.21
CA THR A 373 -3.96 4.53 -6.26
C THR A 373 -4.03 3.38 -5.25
N HIS A 374 -3.94 2.14 -5.74
CA HIS A 374 -3.97 0.93 -4.92
C HIS A 374 -2.91 0.94 -3.82
N HIS A 375 -1.65 1.15 -4.19
CA HIS A 375 -0.53 1.13 -3.24
C HIS A 375 -0.60 2.31 -2.26
N GLN A 376 -1.08 3.49 -2.67
CA GLN A 376 -1.23 4.64 -1.77
C GLN A 376 -2.31 4.42 -0.71
N TYR A 377 -3.45 3.82 -1.07
CA TYR A 377 -4.47 3.46 -0.07
C TYR A 377 -3.98 2.36 0.88
N ILE A 378 -3.29 1.33 0.38
CA ILE A 378 -2.68 0.31 1.24
C ILE A 378 -1.68 0.95 2.21
N ALA A 379 -0.80 1.83 1.72
CA ALA A 379 0.16 2.54 2.56
C ALA A 379 -0.55 3.33 3.67
N GLY A 380 -1.62 4.05 3.36
CA GLY A 380 -2.44 4.78 4.34
C GLY A 380 -3.02 3.87 5.43
N PHE A 381 -3.64 2.75 5.05
CA PHE A 381 -4.18 1.78 6.00
C PHE A 381 -3.08 1.16 6.88
N ILE A 382 -1.96 0.74 6.29
CA ILE A 382 -0.82 0.18 7.02
C ILE A 382 -0.25 1.20 8.01
N MET A 383 -0.08 2.47 7.60
CA MET A 383 0.43 3.53 8.46
C MET A 383 -0.50 3.83 9.63
N THR A 384 -1.82 3.90 9.41
CA THR A 384 -2.77 4.08 10.53
C THR A 384 -2.74 2.89 11.50
N GLY A 385 -2.60 1.67 10.99
CA GLY A 385 -2.41 0.46 11.80
C GLY A 385 -1.13 0.48 12.64
N ALA A 386 -0.04 1.05 12.11
CA ALA A 386 1.22 1.20 12.84
C ALA A 386 1.04 2.00 14.14
N PHE A 387 0.37 3.15 14.06
CA PHE A 387 0.09 3.99 15.22
C PHE A 387 -0.96 3.38 16.15
N ALA A 388 -1.96 2.66 15.61
CA ALA A 388 -2.93 1.92 16.42
C ALA A 388 -2.23 0.88 17.30
N HIS A 389 -1.32 0.08 16.74
CA HIS A 389 -0.53 -0.87 17.52
C HIS A 389 0.48 -0.21 18.46
N GLY A 390 1.02 0.95 18.10
CA GLY A 390 1.79 1.79 19.04
C GLY A 390 0.98 2.24 20.25
N ALA A 391 -0.29 2.64 20.06
CA ALA A 391 -1.20 2.99 21.14
C ALA A 391 -1.57 1.77 22.00
N ILE A 392 -1.83 0.61 21.38
CA ILE A 392 -2.08 -0.64 22.10
C ILE A 392 -0.87 -1.03 22.95
N PHE A 393 0.35 -0.92 22.42
CA PHE A 393 1.60 -1.11 23.18
C PHE A 393 1.64 -0.21 24.42
N PHE A 394 1.35 1.09 24.28
CA PHE A 394 1.37 2.01 25.42
C PHE A 394 0.37 1.64 26.52
N ILE A 395 -0.72 0.96 26.18
CA ILE A 395 -1.73 0.53 27.14
C ILE A 395 -1.34 -0.81 27.78
N ARG A 396 -1.09 -1.84 26.96
CA ARG A 396 -0.95 -3.23 27.42
C ARG A 396 0.46 -3.58 27.90
N ASP A 397 1.49 -3.10 27.19
CA ASP A 397 2.84 -3.67 27.30
C ASP A 397 3.88 -2.71 27.88
N TYR A 398 3.62 -1.40 27.80
CA TYR A 398 4.58 -0.40 28.28
C TYR A 398 4.73 -0.42 29.81
N ASN A 399 5.94 -0.73 30.26
CA ASN A 399 6.37 -0.66 31.65
C ASN A 399 7.18 0.62 31.93
N PRO A 400 6.65 1.58 32.73
CA PRO A 400 7.36 2.82 33.08
C PRO A 400 8.66 2.61 33.85
N ASP A 401 8.76 1.58 34.70
CA ASP A 401 9.95 1.36 35.54
C ASP A 401 11.13 0.88 34.69
N GLN A 402 10.87 -0.04 33.76
CA GLN A 402 11.87 -0.52 32.81
C GLN A 402 12.36 0.60 31.89
N ASN A 403 11.43 1.48 31.47
CA ASN A 403 11.70 2.56 30.53
C ASN A 403 12.07 3.89 31.20
N LYS A 404 12.23 3.92 32.53
CA LYS A 404 12.46 5.15 33.30
C LYS A 404 13.58 6.00 32.72
N ASP A 405 13.34 7.28 32.45
CA ASP A 405 14.35 8.21 31.89
C ASP A 405 15.02 7.76 30.58
N ASN A 406 14.47 6.78 29.85
CA ASN A 406 14.93 6.48 28.49
C ASN A 406 14.17 7.33 27.45
N VAL A 407 14.51 7.20 26.17
CA VAL A 407 13.88 8.00 25.10
C VAL A 407 12.35 7.89 25.03
N LEU A 408 11.76 6.74 25.36
CA LEU A 408 10.30 6.58 25.36
C LEU A 408 9.66 7.32 26.53
N ALA A 409 10.23 7.23 27.73
CA ALA A 409 9.75 7.98 28.88
C ALA A 409 9.87 9.48 28.67
N ARG A 410 11.00 9.95 28.10
CA ARG A 410 11.21 11.37 27.78
C ARG A 410 10.19 11.92 26.79
N MET A 411 9.81 11.14 25.79
CA MET A 411 8.75 11.52 24.86
C MET A 411 7.40 11.69 25.58
N LEU A 412 7.04 10.77 26.49
CA LEU A 412 5.80 10.84 27.26
C LEU A 412 5.78 12.02 28.24
N GLU A 413 6.93 12.37 28.84
CA GLU A 413 7.09 13.54 29.73
C GLU A 413 6.86 14.88 29.00
N GLN A 414 7.04 14.92 27.68
CA GLN A 414 6.92 16.12 26.85
C GLN A 414 5.77 16.02 25.83
N LYS A 415 4.80 15.13 26.08
CA LYS A 415 3.73 14.83 25.11
C LYS A 415 2.90 16.06 24.72
N GLU A 416 2.63 16.96 25.67
CA GLU A 416 1.84 18.17 25.42
C GLU A 416 2.54 19.10 24.44
N ALA A 417 3.87 19.21 24.52
CA ALA A 417 4.65 20.01 23.57
C ALA A 417 4.55 19.43 22.16
N ILE A 418 4.73 18.10 22.01
CA ILE A 418 4.62 17.41 20.71
C ILE A 418 3.23 17.62 20.10
N ILE A 419 2.17 17.37 20.88
CA ILE A 419 0.78 17.51 20.45
C ILE A 419 0.48 18.97 20.07
N SER A 420 0.92 19.94 20.87
CA SER A 420 0.71 21.37 20.61
C SER A 420 1.40 21.84 19.32
N HIS A 421 2.62 21.37 19.04
CA HIS A 421 3.33 21.75 17.81
C HIS A 421 2.69 21.14 16.57
N LEU A 422 2.26 19.87 16.63
CA LEU A 422 1.50 19.25 15.55
C LEU A 422 0.17 19.97 15.31
N SER A 423 -0.52 20.37 16.39
CA SER A 423 -1.75 21.17 16.29
C SER A 423 -1.50 22.52 15.62
N TRP A 424 -0.44 23.24 16.01
CA TRP A 424 -0.06 24.49 15.36
C TRP A 424 0.25 24.29 13.88
N ALA A 425 1.03 23.28 13.51
CA ALA A 425 1.37 23.01 12.11
C ALA A 425 0.12 22.70 11.28
N SER A 426 -0.79 21.86 11.78
CA SER A 426 -2.07 21.58 11.12
C SER A 426 -2.92 22.84 10.94
N LEU A 427 -3.04 23.67 11.97
CA LEU A 427 -3.80 24.92 11.90
C LEU A 427 -3.17 25.91 10.92
N PHE A 428 -1.85 26.09 10.99
CA PHE A 428 -1.10 26.96 10.09
C PHE A 428 -1.29 26.54 8.63
N LEU A 429 -1.07 25.26 8.30
CA LEU A 429 -1.26 24.74 6.96
C LEU A 429 -2.73 24.87 6.51
N GLY A 430 -3.68 24.58 7.39
CA GLY A 430 -5.11 24.64 7.11
C GLY A 430 -5.57 26.05 6.75
N PHE A 431 -5.25 27.03 7.60
CA PHE A 431 -5.65 28.42 7.36
C PHE A 431 -5.07 29.00 6.08
N HIS A 432 -3.77 28.76 5.81
CA HIS A 432 -3.11 29.36 4.64
C HIS A 432 -3.47 28.63 3.36
N THR A 433 -3.49 27.29 3.34
CA THR A 433 -3.79 26.52 2.12
C THR A 433 -5.23 26.75 1.68
N LEU A 434 -6.19 26.61 2.59
CA LEU A 434 -7.60 26.87 2.27
C LEU A 434 -7.82 28.35 1.97
N GLY A 435 -7.19 29.26 2.71
CA GLY A 435 -7.28 30.70 2.46
C GLY A 435 -6.82 31.09 1.05
N LEU A 436 -5.72 30.52 0.56
CA LEU A 436 -5.23 30.75 -0.79
C LEU A 436 -6.17 30.17 -1.86
N TYR A 437 -6.67 28.95 -1.68
CA TYR A 437 -7.66 28.37 -2.57
C TYR A 437 -8.92 29.23 -2.68
N VAL A 438 -9.48 29.66 -1.54
CA VAL A 438 -10.67 30.51 -1.48
C VAL A 438 -10.40 31.89 -2.10
N HIS A 439 -9.25 32.50 -1.82
CA HIS A 439 -8.85 33.75 -2.48
C HIS A 439 -8.84 33.60 -4.00
N ASN A 440 -8.20 32.54 -4.51
CA ASN A 440 -8.10 32.28 -5.94
C ASN A 440 -9.48 32.03 -6.57
N ASP A 441 -10.35 31.24 -5.92
CA ASP A 441 -11.74 31.04 -6.37
C ASP A 441 -12.49 32.37 -6.50
N VAL A 442 -12.38 33.27 -5.52
CA VAL A 442 -13.05 34.58 -5.56
C VAL A 442 -12.50 35.46 -6.68
N MET A 443 -11.17 35.47 -6.89
CA MET A 443 -10.56 36.23 -7.98
C MET A 443 -11.00 35.73 -9.36
N LEU A 444 -11.11 34.40 -9.53
CA LEU A 444 -11.68 33.78 -10.73
C LEU A 444 -13.14 34.17 -10.93
N ALA A 445 -13.96 34.07 -9.88
CA ALA A 445 -15.38 34.38 -9.93
C ALA A 445 -15.66 35.85 -10.29
N PHE A 446 -14.77 36.77 -9.91
CA PHE A 446 -14.84 38.18 -10.29
C PHE A 446 -14.24 38.51 -11.66
N GLY A 447 -13.77 37.51 -12.41
CA GLY A 447 -13.20 37.72 -13.74
C GLY A 447 -11.84 38.41 -13.72
N THR A 448 -11.11 38.35 -12.61
CA THR A 448 -9.75 38.91 -12.45
C THR A 448 -8.74 37.82 -12.09
N PRO A 449 -8.52 36.81 -12.96
CA PRO A 449 -7.63 35.68 -12.68
C PRO A 449 -6.18 36.09 -12.44
N GLU A 450 -5.74 37.24 -12.96
CA GLU A 450 -4.40 37.80 -12.76
C GLU A 450 -4.13 38.24 -11.31
N LYS A 451 -5.18 38.38 -10.48
CA LYS A 451 -5.06 38.73 -9.06
C LYS A 451 -4.99 37.51 -8.14
N GLN A 452 -4.97 36.31 -8.70
CA GLN A 452 -4.66 35.10 -7.94
C GLN A 452 -3.28 35.18 -7.30
N ILE A 453 -3.11 34.49 -6.18
CA ILE A 453 -1.81 34.30 -5.55
C ILE A 453 -1.25 32.98 -6.07
N LEU A 454 -0.28 33.08 -6.98
CA LEU A 454 0.38 31.95 -7.63
C LEU A 454 1.82 31.86 -7.12
N ILE A 455 2.09 30.88 -6.25
CA ILE A 455 3.41 30.69 -5.65
C ILE A 455 4.12 29.55 -6.36
N GLU A 456 5.28 29.83 -6.95
CA GLU A 456 6.10 28.81 -7.59
C GLU A 456 6.76 27.88 -6.55
N PRO A 457 6.76 26.55 -6.76
CA PRO A 457 7.42 25.59 -5.89
C PRO A 457 8.94 25.55 -6.13
N VAL A 458 9.62 26.70 -5.96
CA VAL A 458 11.04 26.90 -6.32
C VAL A 458 11.99 25.90 -5.66
N PHE A 459 11.69 25.43 -4.44
CA PHE A 459 12.51 24.40 -3.78
C PHE A 459 12.41 23.05 -4.47
N ALA A 460 11.22 22.66 -4.93
CA ALA A 460 11.05 21.40 -5.65
C ALA A 460 11.57 21.50 -7.09
N GLN A 461 11.43 22.66 -7.74
CA GLN A 461 12.04 22.94 -9.05
C GLN A 461 13.58 22.90 -8.96
N TRP A 462 14.15 23.44 -7.88
CA TRP A 462 15.58 23.33 -7.59
C TRP A 462 16.02 21.88 -7.41
N ILE A 463 15.26 21.04 -6.72
CA ILE A 463 15.56 19.59 -6.61
C ILE A 463 15.54 18.92 -8.00
N GLN A 464 14.57 19.26 -8.86
CA GLN A 464 14.53 18.75 -10.23
C GLN A 464 15.78 19.16 -11.02
N SER A 465 16.23 20.40 -10.92
CA SER A 465 17.48 20.85 -11.55
C SER A 465 18.73 20.25 -10.92
N ALA A 466 18.77 20.06 -9.60
CA ALA A 466 19.84 19.33 -8.93
C ALA A 466 19.97 17.89 -9.45
N HIS A 467 18.86 17.30 -9.92
CA HIS A 467 18.80 16.00 -10.57
C HIS A 467 19.03 16.04 -12.09
N GLY A 468 19.32 17.20 -12.69
CA GLY A 468 19.68 17.30 -14.11
C GLY A 468 18.56 17.79 -15.03
N LYS A 469 17.40 18.20 -14.49
CA LYS A 469 16.35 18.84 -15.29
C LYS A 469 16.75 20.27 -15.68
N ALA A 470 16.98 20.49 -16.96
CA ALA A 470 17.47 21.77 -17.49
C ALA A 470 16.39 22.86 -17.57
N LEU A 471 15.11 22.48 -17.55
CA LEU A 471 13.96 23.36 -17.83
C LEU A 471 13.93 24.67 -17.00
N TYR A 472 14.34 24.63 -15.73
CA TYR A 472 14.22 25.78 -14.81
C TYR A 472 15.46 26.69 -14.77
N GLY A 473 16.58 26.29 -15.39
CA GLY A 473 17.77 27.13 -15.52
C GLY A 473 18.55 27.43 -14.23
N PHE A 474 18.40 26.64 -13.16
CA PHE A 474 19.15 26.86 -11.90
C PHE A 474 20.67 26.56 -11.99
N ASP A 475 21.13 25.81 -12.99
CA ASP A 475 22.54 25.43 -13.22
C ASP A 475 23.28 24.96 -11.95
N VAL A 476 22.80 23.84 -11.39
CA VAL A 476 23.23 23.29 -10.09
C VAL A 476 23.37 21.77 -10.14
N LEU A 477 24.43 21.25 -9.51
CA LEU A 477 24.72 19.81 -9.41
C LEU A 477 24.61 19.13 -10.78
N LEU A 478 23.68 18.19 -10.99
CA LEU A 478 23.60 17.42 -12.23
C LEU A 478 23.07 18.22 -13.43
N SER A 479 22.47 19.39 -13.23
CA SER A 479 22.14 20.30 -14.35
C SER A 479 23.34 21.15 -14.78
N SER A 480 24.41 21.19 -13.99
CA SER A 480 25.64 21.91 -14.30
C SER A 480 26.73 20.97 -14.81
N THR A 481 27.09 21.11 -16.08
CA THR A 481 28.06 20.22 -16.76
C THR A 481 29.46 20.29 -16.16
N ASN A 482 29.78 21.37 -15.44
CA ASN A 482 31.09 21.57 -14.82
C ASN A 482 31.13 21.07 -13.35
N SER A 483 30.03 20.57 -12.80
CA SER A 483 29.99 20.17 -11.39
C SER A 483 30.74 18.86 -11.14
N PRO A 484 31.32 18.66 -9.93
CA PRO A 484 31.93 17.38 -9.56
C PRO A 484 30.94 16.20 -9.63
N ALA A 485 29.66 16.45 -9.30
CA ALA A 485 28.62 15.44 -9.35
C ALA A 485 28.34 14.98 -10.80
N PHE A 486 28.30 15.92 -11.74
CA PHE A 486 28.13 15.62 -13.17
C PHE A 486 29.33 14.82 -13.69
N ASN A 487 30.55 15.32 -13.45
CA ASN A 487 31.79 14.71 -13.93
C ASN A 487 31.99 13.28 -13.41
N ALA A 488 31.55 12.97 -12.19
CA ALA A 488 31.65 11.64 -11.61
C ALA A 488 30.70 10.61 -12.27
N GLY A 489 29.55 11.06 -12.81
CA GLY A 489 28.54 10.19 -13.40
C GLY A 489 28.55 10.12 -14.93
N GLN A 490 29.19 11.07 -15.61
CA GLN A 490 29.06 11.32 -17.05
C GLN A 490 29.36 10.13 -17.97
N SER A 491 30.15 9.15 -17.52
CA SER A 491 30.55 7.98 -18.31
C SER A 491 29.90 6.67 -17.85
N ILE A 492 28.91 6.74 -16.95
CA ILE A 492 28.30 5.56 -16.33
C ILE A 492 26.78 5.55 -16.56
N TRP A 493 26.00 6.11 -15.63
CA TRP A 493 24.53 6.12 -15.68
C TRP A 493 23.94 7.46 -16.07
N LEU A 494 24.74 8.54 -15.96
CA LEU A 494 24.24 9.91 -16.06
C LEU A 494 23.71 10.26 -17.45
N PRO A 495 24.31 9.85 -18.59
CA PRO A 495 23.75 10.14 -19.91
C PRO A 495 22.32 9.62 -20.07
N GLY A 496 22.08 8.34 -19.79
CA GLY A 496 20.74 7.75 -19.88
C GLY A 496 19.74 8.39 -18.92
N TRP A 497 20.19 8.77 -17.71
CA TRP A 497 19.37 9.53 -16.77
C TRP A 497 19.01 10.93 -17.28
N LEU A 498 19.97 11.68 -17.82
CA LEU A 498 19.75 13.03 -18.34
C LEU A 498 18.82 13.03 -19.55
N ASP A 499 18.94 12.00 -20.41
CA ASP A 499 18.01 11.79 -21.53
C ASP A 499 16.59 11.53 -21.01
N ALA A 500 16.43 10.68 -19.99
CA ALA A 500 15.13 10.37 -19.42
C ALA A 500 14.48 11.56 -18.70
N ILE A 501 15.21 12.26 -17.82
CA ILE A 501 14.65 13.36 -16.99
C ILE A 501 14.30 14.61 -17.80
N ASN A 502 14.96 14.82 -18.94
CA ASN A 502 14.68 15.94 -19.85
C ASN A 502 13.70 15.57 -20.98
N ASN A 503 13.28 14.31 -21.06
CA ASN A 503 12.24 13.89 -21.99
C ASN A 503 10.84 14.13 -21.41
N ASN A 504 10.08 15.02 -22.03
CA ASN A 504 8.72 15.39 -21.61
C ASN A 504 7.64 14.33 -21.94
N SER A 505 7.99 13.21 -22.59
CA SER A 505 7.06 12.13 -22.93
C SER A 505 6.86 11.11 -21.81
N ASN A 506 7.60 11.20 -20.70
CA ASN A 506 7.52 10.27 -19.58
C ASN A 506 7.12 10.97 -18.28
N SER A 507 7.01 10.21 -17.18
CA SER A 507 6.58 10.72 -15.86
C SER A 507 7.73 10.97 -14.88
N LEU A 508 8.99 10.90 -15.33
CA LEU A 508 10.17 11.15 -14.48
C LEU A 508 10.30 12.65 -14.20
N PHE A 509 10.13 13.05 -12.93
CA PHE A 509 10.21 14.45 -12.50
C PHE A 509 9.36 15.41 -13.36
N LEU A 510 8.05 15.13 -13.43
CA LEU A 510 7.08 15.99 -14.12
C LEU A 510 7.27 17.48 -13.78
N THR A 511 7.08 18.34 -14.77
CA THR A 511 7.12 19.79 -14.57
C THR A 511 6.08 20.22 -13.53
N ILE A 512 6.45 21.13 -12.64
CA ILE A 512 5.63 21.56 -11.49
C ILE A 512 5.54 23.09 -11.44
N GLY A 513 4.37 23.58 -11.03
CA GLY A 513 4.05 25.01 -10.90
C GLY A 513 3.13 25.32 -9.73
N PRO A 514 2.40 26.46 -9.77
CA PRO A 514 1.62 26.95 -8.63
C PRO A 514 0.48 26.03 -8.17
N GLY A 515 -0.16 25.31 -9.11
CA GLY A 515 -1.17 24.30 -8.79
C GLY A 515 -0.61 23.15 -7.96
N ASP A 516 0.58 22.67 -8.34
CA ASP A 516 1.32 21.65 -7.60
C ASP A 516 1.69 22.15 -6.20
N PHE A 517 2.14 23.40 -6.07
CA PHE A 517 2.47 24.00 -4.78
C PHE A 517 1.30 23.91 -3.79
N LEU A 518 0.10 24.35 -4.20
CA LEU A 518 -1.06 24.39 -3.32
C LEU A 518 -1.51 23.00 -2.88
N VAL A 519 -1.54 22.04 -3.81
CA VAL A 519 -1.97 20.67 -3.46
C VAL A 519 -0.95 19.93 -2.61
N HIS A 520 0.35 20.18 -2.76
CA HIS A 520 1.36 19.62 -1.84
C HIS A 520 1.21 20.16 -0.41
N HIS A 521 0.78 21.42 -0.24
CA HIS A 521 0.46 21.97 1.08
C HIS A 521 -0.85 21.40 1.66
N ALA A 522 -1.84 21.08 0.81
CA ALA A 522 -3.03 20.35 1.24
C ALA A 522 -2.69 18.91 1.67
N ILE A 523 -1.81 18.22 0.93
CA ILE A 523 -1.28 16.90 1.32
C ILE A 523 -0.53 17.01 2.64
N ALA A 524 0.33 18.02 2.80
CA ALA A 524 1.03 18.26 4.07
C ALA A 524 0.06 18.50 5.23
N LEU A 525 -1.00 19.28 5.04
CA LEU A 525 -2.08 19.47 6.02
C LEU A 525 -2.70 18.12 6.41
N GLY A 526 -3.06 17.30 5.42
CA GLY A 526 -3.65 15.99 5.64
C GLY A 526 -2.74 15.06 6.45
N LEU A 527 -1.44 14.99 6.07
CA LEU A 527 -0.44 14.19 6.77
C LEU A 527 -0.25 14.67 8.22
N HIS A 528 -0.03 15.96 8.44
CA HIS A 528 0.17 16.50 9.80
C HIS A 528 -1.06 16.30 10.69
N THR A 529 -2.26 16.48 10.15
CA THR A 529 -3.51 16.31 10.90
C THR A 529 -3.79 14.85 11.22
N THR A 530 -3.56 13.94 10.26
CA THR A 530 -3.65 12.50 10.50
C THR A 530 -2.64 12.06 11.58
N THR A 531 -1.38 12.52 11.48
CA THR A 531 -0.35 12.26 12.49
C THR A 531 -0.71 12.85 13.84
N LEU A 532 -1.24 14.08 13.90
CA LEU A 532 -1.71 14.71 15.15
C LEU A 532 -2.72 13.82 15.87
N ILE A 533 -3.76 13.34 15.16
CA ILE A 533 -4.82 12.52 15.75
C ILE A 533 -4.24 11.21 16.28
N LEU A 534 -3.41 10.52 15.47
CA LEU A 534 -2.79 9.25 15.83
C LEU A 534 -1.81 9.38 17.00
N VAL A 535 -0.91 10.36 16.95
CA VAL A 535 0.09 10.62 17.99
C VAL A 535 -0.59 11.03 19.29
N LYS A 536 -1.56 11.96 19.24
CA LYS A 536 -2.33 12.34 20.43
C LYS A 536 -3.07 11.13 21.00
N GLY A 537 -3.69 10.31 20.16
CA GLY A 537 -4.34 9.07 20.57
C GLY A 537 -3.41 8.11 21.32
N ALA A 538 -2.19 7.93 20.82
CA ALA A 538 -1.18 7.07 21.44
C ALA A 538 -0.59 7.67 22.74
N LEU A 539 -0.27 8.96 22.77
CA LEU A 539 0.36 9.61 23.94
C LEU A 539 -0.61 9.83 25.11
N ASP A 540 -1.91 9.99 24.83
CA ASP A 540 -2.98 10.08 25.85
C ASP A 540 -3.65 8.74 26.15
N ALA A 541 -3.17 7.64 25.56
CA ALA A 541 -3.77 6.31 25.69
C ALA A 541 -3.79 5.82 27.14
N ARG A 542 -2.72 6.14 27.91
CA ARG A 542 -2.60 5.73 29.31
C ARG A 542 -3.39 6.60 30.28
N GLY A 543 -3.64 7.85 29.91
CA GLY A 543 -4.27 8.84 30.78
C GLY A 543 -4.16 10.25 30.22
N SER A 544 -5.16 11.06 30.53
CA SER A 544 -5.25 12.49 30.22
C SER A 544 -5.84 13.25 31.41
N LYS A 545 -5.85 14.59 31.40
CA LYS A 545 -6.44 15.36 32.51
C LYS A 545 -7.94 15.05 32.72
N LEU A 546 -8.68 14.76 31.64
CA LEU A 546 -10.12 14.47 31.69
C LEU A 546 -10.45 13.06 32.20
N MET A 547 -9.54 12.11 31.99
CA MET A 547 -9.63 10.71 32.41
C MET A 547 -8.21 10.19 32.70
N PRO A 548 -7.72 10.35 33.94
CA PRO A 548 -6.34 10.01 34.31
C PRO A 548 -6.03 8.50 34.32
N ASP A 549 -7.04 7.68 34.55
CA ASP A 549 -7.01 6.22 34.74
C ASP A 549 -7.36 5.43 33.46
N LYS A 550 -7.26 6.07 32.28
CA LYS A 550 -7.67 5.51 30.99
C LYS A 550 -7.09 4.12 30.70
N LYS A 551 -5.84 3.85 31.11
CA LYS A 551 -5.18 2.55 30.92
C LYS A 551 -5.98 1.37 31.49
N GLU A 552 -6.75 1.59 32.58
CA GLU A 552 -7.52 0.53 33.26
C GLU A 552 -8.73 0.06 32.43
N PHE A 553 -9.15 0.84 31.43
CA PHE A 553 -10.29 0.55 30.56
C PHE A 553 -9.89 -0.12 29.24
N GLY A 554 -8.58 -0.23 28.97
CA GLY A 554 -8.05 -0.82 27.75
C GLY A 554 -8.11 0.10 26.52
N TYR A 555 -7.85 -0.48 25.35
CA TYR A 555 -7.74 0.27 24.08
C TYR A 555 -9.06 0.78 23.54
N SER A 556 -10.12 -0.04 23.61
CA SER A 556 -11.40 0.23 22.99
C SER A 556 -12.52 0.14 24.02
N PHE A 557 -13.14 1.28 24.30
CA PHE A 557 -14.28 1.41 25.20
C PHE A 557 -15.16 2.60 24.77
N PRO A 558 -16.47 2.63 25.12
CA PRO A 558 -17.41 3.60 24.55
C PRO A 558 -17.15 5.07 24.91
N CYS A 559 -17.03 5.33 26.23
CA CYS A 559 -16.85 6.61 26.91
C CYS A 559 -16.71 6.34 28.41
N ASP A 560 -16.46 7.38 29.22
CA ASP A 560 -16.57 7.37 30.70
C ASP A 560 -17.81 8.15 31.17
N GLY A 561 -18.92 8.00 30.44
CA GLY A 561 -20.21 8.61 30.74
C GLY A 561 -20.34 10.11 30.39
N PRO A 562 -21.53 10.69 30.63
CA PRO A 562 -21.83 12.09 30.29
C PRO A 562 -21.31 13.11 31.32
N GLY A 563 -20.76 12.67 32.44
CA GLY A 563 -20.19 13.54 33.47
C GLY A 563 -18.99 14.33 32.97
N ARG A 564 -18.52 15.30 33.77
CA ARG A 564 -17.32 16.12 33.48
C ARG A 564 -17.34 16.86 32.12
N GLY A 565 -18.54 17.18 31.62
CA GLY A 565 -18.75 17.84 30.33
C GLY A 565 -18.97 16.90 29.14
N GLY A 566 -18.93 15.58 29.36
CA GLY A 566 -19.08 14.55 28.34
C GLY A 566 -17.73 13.97 27.89
N THR A 567 -17.66 12.65 27.77
CA THR A 567 -16.42 11.91 27.46
C THR A 567 -16.55 11.01 26.22
N CYS A 568 -17.39 11.42 25.28
CA CYS A 568 -17.53 10.75 23.99
C CYS A 568 -16.18 10.69 23.27
N ASP A 569 -15.92 9.58 22.57
CA ASP A 569 -14.76 9.39 21.69
C ASP A 569 -13.40 9.63 22.37
N ILE A 570 -13.31 9.27 23.66
CA ILE A 570 -12.13 9.52 24.50
C ILE A 570 -11.08 8.40 24.43
N SER A 571 -11.44 7.20 23.97
CA SER A 571 -10.52 6.05 23.95
C SER A 571 -9.44 6.20 22.87
N ALA A 572 -8.35 5.43 22.98
CA ALA A 572 -7.30 5.44 21.97
C ALA A 572 -7.79 4.80 20.64
N TRP A 573 -8.72 3.84 20.70
CA TRP A 573 -9.40 3.31 19.53
C TRP A 573 -10.23 4.37 18.80
N ASP A 574 -10.89 5.27 19.53
CA ASP A 574 -11.66 6.36 18.92
C ASP A 574 -10.76 7.34 18.16
N ALA A 575 -9.51 7.56 18.63
CA ALA A 575 -8.53 8.33 17.88
C ALA A 575 -8.10 7.63 16.57
N PHE A 576 -7.93 6.30 16.57
CA PHE A 576 -7.72 5.53 15.34
C PHE A 576 -8.92 5.69 14.39
N TYR A 577 -10.14 5.54 14.89
CA TYR A 577 -11.38 5.73 14.13
C TYR A 577 -11.44 7.11 13.45
N LEU A 578 -11.13 8.19 14.18
CA LEU A 578 -11.09 9.55 13.63
C LEU A 578 -9.96 9.75 12.61
N ALA A 579 -8.79 9.14 12.85
CA ALA A 579 -7.65 9.24 11.96
C ALA A 579 -7.89 8.56 10.61
N VAL A 580 -8.70 7.50 10.54
CA VAL A 580 -9.02 6.83 9.27
C VAL A 580 -9.78 7.77 8.32
N PHE A 581 -10.68 8.65 8.80
CA PHE A 581 -11.31 9.66 7.94
C PHE A 581 -10.28 10.63 7.35
N TRP A 582 -9.35 11.12 8.18
CA TRP A 582 -8.29 12.01 7.73
C TRP A 582 -7.31 11.32 6.79
N MET A 583 -7.00 10.05 7.02
CA MET A 583 -6.19 9.24 6.12
C MET A 583 -6.88 9.11 4.76
N LEU A 584 -8.16 8.70 4.71
CA LEU A 584 -8.91 8.56 3.46
C LEU A 584 -8.98 9.88 2.68
N ASN A 585 -9.21 10.99 3.39
CA ASN A 585 -9.21 12.33 2.80
C ASN A 585 -7.82 12.72 2.25
N THR A 586 -6.76 12.47 3.02
CA THR A 586 -5.37 12.78 2.62
C THR A 586 -4.97 11.98 1.39
N ILE A 587 -5.20 10.66 1.38
CA ILE A 587 -4.91 9.82 0.22
C ILE A 587 -5.83 10.16 -0.95
N GLY A 588 -7.07 10.59 -0.69
CA GLY A 588 -7.96 11.18 -1.68
C GLY A 588 -7.31 12.37 -2.39
N TRP A 589 -6.81 13.36 -1.65
CA TRP A 589 -6.12 14.52 -2.22
C TRP A 589 -4.87 14.12 -3.02
N VAL A 590 -4.04 13.20 -2.49
CA VAL A 590 -2.85 12.68 -3.19
C VAL A 590 -3.24 12.03 -4.52
N THR A 591 -4.24 11.17 -4.51
CA THR A 591 -4.63 10.39 -5.69
C THR A 591 -5.43 11.23 -6.69
N PHE A 592 -6.22 12.20 -6.24
CA PHE A 592 -6.91 13.16 -7.12
C PHE A 592 -5.90 14.03 -7.86
N TYR A 593 -4.89 14.55 -7.14
CA TYR A 593 -3.79 15.29 -7.73
C TYR A 593 -3.04 14.47 -8.78
N TRP A 594 -2.59 13.28 -8.38
CA TRP A 594 -1.83 12.42 -9.28
C TRP A 594 -2.65 12.12 -10.55
N HIS A 595 -3.91 11.72 -10.40
CA HIS A 595 -4.75 11.33 -11.52
C HIS A 595 -5.08 12.51 -12.44
N TRP A 596 -5.45 13.68 -11.91
CA TRP A 596 -5.75 14.84 -12.75
C TRP A 596 -4.52 15.32 -13.52
N LYS A 597 -3.36 15.38 -12.85
CA LYS A 597 -2.10 15.75 -13.49
C LYS A 597 -1.75 14.78 -14.63
N HIS A 598 -1.90 13.47 -14.41
CA HIS A 598 -1.59 12.48 -15.44
C HIS A 598 -2.62 12.46 -16.58
N ILE A 599 -3.92 12.60 -16.30
CA ILE A 599 -4.94 12.68 -17.37
C ILE A 599 -4.65 13.84 -18.32
N THR A 600 -4.31 15.02 -17.79
CA THR A 600 -4.03 16.19 -18.63
C THR A 600 -2.73 16.05 -19.43
N LEU A 601 -1.72 15.37 -18.87
CA LEU A 601 -0.51 14.98 -19.58
C LEU A 601 -0.79 14.01 -20.72
N TRP A 602 -1.53 12.92 -20.46
CA TRP A 602 -1.87 11.91 -21.46
C TRP A 602 -2.78 12.45 -22.57
N GLN A 603 -3.59 13.48 -22.29
CA GLN A 603 -4.37 14.21 -23.30
C GLN A 603 -3.54 15.23 -24.10
N GLY A 604 -2.29 15.50 -23.71
CA GLY A 604 -1.47 16.55 -24.31
C GLY A 604 -1.94 17.97 -23.98
N ASN A 605 -2.74 18.16 -22.92
CA ASN A 605 -3.30 19.46 -22.51
C ASN A 605 -2.95 19.77 -21.03
N VAL A 606 -1.66 19.84 -20.72
CA VAL A 606 -1.15 20.14 -19.38
C VAL A 606 -1.59 21.53 -18.88
N ALA A 607 -1.83 22.46 -19.80
CA ALA A 607 -2.31 23.81 -19.48
C ALA A 607 -3.61 23.78 -18.66
N GLN A 608 -4.51 22.83 -18.94
CA GLN A 608 -5.74 22.69 -18.16
C GLN A 608 -5.46 22.50 -16.67
N PHE A 609 -4.54 21.60 -16.31
CA PHE A 609 -4.17 21.40 -14.91
C PHE A 609 -3.46 22.65 -14.35
N ASN A 610 -2.48 23.19 -15.07
CA ASN A 610 -1.69 24.33 -14.60
C ASN A 610 -2.55 25.57 -14.30
N GLU A 611 -3.58 25.81 -15.11
CA GLU A 611 -4.48 26.97 -14.96
C GLU A 611 -5.62 26.71 -13.98
N SER A 612 -6.18 25.49 -13.95
CA SER A 612 -7.42 25.21 -13.21
C SER A 612 -7.20 24.61 -11.82
N SER A 613 -6.00 24.09 -11.53
CA SER A 613 -5.73 23.47 -10.22
C SER A 613 -5.45 24.46 -9.10
N THR A 614 -5.34 25.76 -9.40
CA THR A 614 -5.02 26.81 -8.41
C THR A 614 -6.24 27.28 -7.59
N TYR A 615 -7.45 26.86 -7.95
CA TYR A 615 -8.72 27.21 -7.32
C TYR A 615 -9.66 25.98 -7.27
N LEU A 616 -10.53 25.87 -6.25
CA LEU A 616 -11.30 24.63 -6.00
C LEU A 616 -12.40 24.40 -7.04
N MET A 617 -12.96 25.45 -7.66
CA MET A 617 -13.95 25.28 -8.72
C MET A 617 -13.38 24.53 -9.93
N GLY A 618 -12.07 24.65 -10.21
CA GLY A 618 -11.42 23.90 -11.28
C GLY A 618 -11.35 22.41 -10.96
N TRP A 619 -11.00 22.04 -9.72
CA TRP A 619 -11.05 20.64 -9.26
C TRP A 619 -12.46 20.05 -9.36
N LEU A 620 -13.50 20.84 -9.08
CA LEU A 620 -14.88 20.38 -9.20
C LEU A 620 -15.33 20.24 -10.67
N ARG A 621 -15.09 21.27 -11.49
CA ARG A 621 -15.59 21.35 -12.87
C ARG A 621 -14.75 20.52 -13.83
N ASP A 622 -13.45 20.78 -13.86
CA ASP A 622 -12.56 20.32 -14.93
C ASP A 622 -11.91 18.97 -14.59
N TYR A 623 -11.93 18.58 -13.31
CA TYR A 623 -11.56 17.24 -12.89
C TYR A 623 -12.77 16.35 -12.61
N LEU A 624 -13.51 16.58 -11.54
CA LEU A 624 -14.57 15.65 -11.14
C LEU A 624 -15.71 15.60 -12.17
N TRP A 625 -16.34 16.74 -12.45
CA TRP A 625 -17.51 16.78 -13.33
C TRP A 625 -17.18 16.37 -14.78
N LEU A 626 -16.14 16.97 -15.37
CA LEU A 626 -15.73 16.70 -16.76
C LEU A 626 -15.39 15.21 -16.98
N ASN A 627 -14.63 14.62 -16.06
CA ASN A 627 -14.16 13.24 -16.21
C ASN A 627 -15.21 12.19 -15.78
N SER A 628 -16.27 12.59 -15.08
CA SER A 628 -17.41 11.71 -14.80
C SER A 628 -18.30 11.44 -16.03
N SER A 629 -18.19 12.24 -17.10
CA SER A 629 -19.09 12.17 -18.26
C SER A 629 -19.25 10.76 -18.88
N GLN A 630 -18.15 10.07 -19.16
CA GLN A 630 -18.19 8.71 -19.74
C GLN A 630 -18.67 7.68 -18.73
N LEU A 631 -18.23 7.81 -17.46
CA LEU A 631 -18.66 6.94 -16.36
C LEU A 631 -20.17 6.93 -16.20
N ILE A 632 -20.80 8.12 -16.08
CA ILE A 632 -22.24 8.20 -15.83
C ILE A 632 -23.09 7.82 -17.05
N ASN A 633 -22.46 7.71 -18.24
CA ASN A 633 -23.08 7.20 -19.46
C ASN A 633 -22.71 5.74 -19.75
N GLY A 634 -22.12 5.01 -18.79
CA GLY A 634 -21.88 3.57 -18.91
C GLY A 634 -23.17 2.79 -19.17
N TYR A 635 -24.31 3.29 -18.66
CA TYR A 635 -25.64 2.93 -19.09
C TYR A 635 -26.56 4.15 -19.02
N ASN A 636 -27.51 4.27 -19.95
CA ASN A 636 -28.48 5.35 -20.04
C ASN A 636 -29.77 4.85 -20.72
N PRO A 637 -30.81 5.69 -20.90
CA PRO A 637 -32.06 5.25 -21.52
C PRO A 637 -31.95 4.70 -22.95
N PHE A 638 -30.84 4.97 -23.65
CA PHE A 638 -30.62 4.51 -25.03
C PHE A 638 -29.85 3.20 -25.12
N GLY A 639 -29.18 2.76 -24.05
CA GLY A 639 -28.40 1.54 -24.04
C GLY A 639 -27.31 1.52 -22.96
N MET A 640 -26.37 0.59 -23.10
CA MET A 640 -25.23 0.44 -22.20
C MET A 640 -23.97 0.07 -22.96
N ASN A 641 -22.82 0.26 -22.31
CA ASN A 641 -21.52 -0.12 -22.84
C ASN A 641 -20.69 -0.81 -21.75
N SER A 642 -19.46 -1.18 -22.08
CA SER A 642 -18.53 -1.88 -21.18
C SER A 642 -18.18 -1.13 -19.88
N LEU A 643 -18.50 0.16 -19.76
CA LEU A 643 -18.34 0.94 -18.52
C LEU A 643 -19.51 0.81 -17.56
N SER A 644 -20.59 0.11 -17.93
CA SER A 644 -21.80 -0.01 -17.10
C SER A 644 -21.55 -0.59 -15.71
N VAL A 645 -20.62 -1.54 -15.57
CA VAL A 645 -20.22 -2.12 -14.27
C VAL A 645 -19.61 -1.06 -13.36
N TRP A 646 -18.80 -0.16 -13.92
CA TRP A 646 -18.20 0.95 -13.18
C TRP A 646 -19.24 2.01 -12.83
N ALA A 647 -20.16 2.34 -13.74
CA ALA A 647 -21.28 3.23 -13.45
C ALA A 647 -22.14 2.71 -12.29
N TRP A 648 -22.44 1.41 -12.29
CA TRP A 648 -23.19 0.77 -11.22
C TRP A 648 -22.40 0.74 -9.90
N MET A 649 -21.12 0.37 -9.95
CA MET A 649 -20.22 0.37 -8.79
C MET A 649 -20.04 1.78 -8.21
N PHE A 650 -20.04 2.81 -9.05
CA PHE A 650 -19.96 4.20 -8.62
C PHE A 650 -21.17 4.59 -7.78
N LEU A 651 -22.40 4.29 -8.23
CA LEU A 651 -23.61 4.53 -7.44
C LEU A 651 -23.69 3.63 -6.20
N PHE A 652 -23.28 2.36 -6.32
CA PHE A 652 -23.19 1.45 -5.19
C PHE A 652 -22.22 1.97 -4.11
N GLY A 653 -21.06 2.51 -4.52
CA GLY A 653 -20.12 3.17 -3.63
C GLY A 653 -20.76 4.33 -2.86
N HIS A 654 -21.51 5.19 -3.55
CA HIS A 654 -22.26 6.28 -2.91
C HIS A 654 -23.30 5.76 -1.91
N LEU A 655 -24.04 4.71 -2.26
CA LEU A 655 -25.02 4.09 -1.37
C LEU A 655 -24.36 3.53 -0.11
N VAL A 656 -23.28 2.78 -0.25
CA VAL A 656 -22.54 2.20 0.88
C VAL A 656 -21.94 3.31 1.74
N TRP A 657 -21.36 4.33 1.13
CA TRP A 657 -20.80 5.49 1.83
C TRP A 657 -21.86 6.21 2.66
N ALA A 658 -23.01 6.55 2.06
CA ALA A 658 -24.12 7.20 2.74
C ALA A 658 -24.77 6.31 3.81
N THR A 659 -24.80 5.00 3.62
CA THR A 659 -25.24 4.04 4.64
C THR A 659 -24.34 4.10 5.88
N GLY A 660 -23.05 4.38 5.71
CA GLY A 660 -22.13 4.63 6.81
C GLY A 660 -22.60 5.78 7.72
N PHE A 661 -23.13 6.86 7.15
CA PHE A 661 -23.60 8.03 7.91
C PHE A 661 -24.74 7.69 8.86
N MET A 662 -25.58 6.70 8.53
CA MET A 662 -26.63 6.23 9.44
C MET A 662 -26.02 5.80 10.79
N PHE A 663 -24.94 5.03 10.77
CA PHE A 663 -24.26 4.53 11.97
C PHE A 663 -23.39 5.58 12.66
N LEU A 664 -22.89 6.57 11.92
CA LEU A 664 -21.97 7.61 12.43
C LEU A 664 -22.72 8.78 13.07
N ILE A 665 -23.92 9.11 12.57
CA ILE A 665 -24.74 10.24 13.04
C ILE A 665 -25.74 9.80 14.11
N SER A 666 -26.49 8.72 13.86
CA SER A 666 -27.55 8.28 14.79
C SER A 666 -27.00 7.26 15.78
N TRP A 667 -27.18 7.52 17.08
CA TRP A 667 -26.49 6.76 18.13
C TRP A 667 -27.39 5.70 18.76
N ARG A 668 -26.76 4.78 19.49
CA ARG A 668 -27.35 3.52 19.98
C ARG A 668 -28.73 3.65 20.63
N GLY A 669 -28.97 4.68 21.45
CA GLY A 669 -30.19 4.81 22.26
C GLY A 669 -31.46 4.78 21.41
N TYR A 670 -31.49 5.57 20.34
CA TYR A 670 -32.59 5.63 19.39
C TYR A 670 -32.93 4.25 18.79
N TRP A 671 -31.91 3.54 18.33
CA TRP A 671 -32.07 2.20 17.74
C TRP A 671 -32.49 1.14 18.76
N GLN A 672 -32.02 1.26 20.00
CA GLN A 672 -32.38 0.33 21.06
C GLN A 672 -33.88 0.43 21.39
N GLU A 673 -34.41 1.64 21.53
CA GLU A 673 -35.84 1.86 21.77
C GLU A 673 -36.69 1.34 20.59
N LEU A 674 -36.27 1.60 19.35
CA LEU A 674 -36.95 1.07 18.17
C LEU A 674 -36.97 -0.46 18.17
N ILE A 675 -35.83 -1.11 18.45
CA ILE A 675 -35.75 -2.59 18.51
C ILE A 675 -36.66 -3.16 19.60
N GLU A 676 -36.83 -2.47 20.72
CA GLU A 676 -37.75 -2.89 21.78
C GLU A 676 -39.20 -2.89 21.31
N THR A 677 -39.61 -1.90 20.51
CA THR A 677 -40.94 -1.90 19.89
C THR A 677 -41.14 -3.04 18.89
N LEU A 678 -40.09 -3.40 18.13
CA LEU A 678 -40.13 -4.54 17.20
C LEU A 678 -40.20 -5.88 17.96
N ALA A 679 -39.47 -6.02 19.06
CA ALA A 679 -39.54 -7.20 19.92
C ALA A 679 -40.95 -7.38 20.51
N TRP A 680 -41.55 -6.28 20.99
CA TRP A 680 -42.95 -6.28 21.43
C TRP A 680 -43.91 -6.70 20.31
N ALA A 681 -43.76 -6.13 19.12
CA ALA A 681 -44.63 -6.45 17.98
C ALA A 681 -44.51 -7.93 17.58
N HIS A 682 -43.29 -8.48 17.55
CA HIS A 682 -43.05 -9.90 17.24
C HIS A 682 -43.72 -10.84 18.23
N GLU A 683 -43.60 -10.58 19.53
CA GLU A 683 -44.21 -11.41 20.59
C GLU A 683 -45.75 -11.33 20.59
N ARG A 684 -46.32 -10.22 20.13
CA ARG A 684 -47.76 -9.97 20.10
C ARG A 684 -48.43 -10.35 18.78
N THR A 685 -47.67 -10.58 17.72
CA THR A 685 -48.21 -10.98 16.42
C THR A 685 -48.52 -12.48 16.40
N PRO A 686 -49.81 -12.89 16.25
CA PRO A 686 -50.18 -14.29 16.17
C PRO A 686 -49.46 -14.99 15.00
N LEU A 687 -49.20 -16.28 15.14
CA LEU A 687 -48.41 -17.13 14.22
C LEU A 687 -46.91 -16.80 14.21
N ALA A 688 -46.50 -15.53 14.28
CA ALA A 688 -45.09 -15.14 14.39
C ALA A 688 -44.50 -15.47 15.77
N ASN A 689 -45.29 -15.34 16.83
CA ASN A 689 -44.89 -15.62 18.22
C ASN A 689 -44.59 -17.11 18.51
N LEU A 690 -44.89 -18.01 17.57
CA LEU A 690 -44.46 -19.41 17.61
C LEU A 690 -42.95 -19.55 17.35
N VAL A 691 -42.37 -18.63 16.58
CA VAL A 691 -40.93 -18.58 16.29
C VAL A 691 -40.27 -17.61 17.29
N ARG A 692 -39.33 -18.12 18.10
CA ARG A 692 -38.61 -17.31 19.09
C ARG A 692 -37.14 -17.16 18.71
N TRP A 693 -36.58 -15.98 18.93
CA TRP A 693 -35.14 -15.78 18.80
C TRP A 693 -34.39 -16.56 19.88
N LYS A 694 -33.19 -17.03 19.52
CA LYS A 694 -32.27 -17.67 20.46
C LYS A 694 -31.47 -16.66 21.26
N ASP A 695 -30.96 -15.64 20.56
CA ASP A 695 -30.22 -14.52 21.14
C ASP A 695 -31.13 -13.28 21.12
N LYS A 696 -31.25 -12.57 22.25
CA LYS A 696 -32.10 -11.38 22.34
C LYS A 696 -31.60 -10.29 21.38
N PRO A 697 -32.46 -9.74 20.49
CA PRO A 697 -32.07 -8.65 19.61
C PRO A 697 -31.78 -7.38 20.42
N VAL A 698 -30.62 -6.79 20.18
CA VAL A 698 -30.20 -5.50 20.75
C VAL A 698 -29.52 -4.66 19.67
N ALA A 699 -29.55 -3.34 19.84
CA ALA A 699 -28.80 -2.44 18.98
C ALA A 699 -27.29 -2.70 19.10
N LEU A 700 -26.54 -2.41 18.03
CA LEU A 700 -25.08 -2.43 18.04
C LEU A 700 -24.54 -1.62 19.22
N SER A 701 -23.41 -2.07 19.80
CA SER A 701 -22.70 -1.28 20.80
C SER A 701 -22.19 0.02 20.19
N ILE A 702 -21.84 1.00 21.05
CA ILE A 702 -21.35 2.31 20.60
C ILE A 702 -20.08 2.15 19.73
N VAL A 703 -19.10 1.37 20.21
CA VAL A 703 -17.86 1.07 19.47
C VAL A 703 -18.17 0.29 18.19
N GLN A 704 -19.11 -0.66 18.22
CA GLN A 704 -19.51 -1.42 17.04
C GLN A 704 -20.12 -0.53 15.96
N ALA A 705 -21.01 0.40 16.34
CA ALA A 705 -21.61 1.34 15.40
C ALA A 705 -20.56 2.25 14.76
N ARG A 706 -19.58 2.75 15.55
CA ARG A 706 -18.43 3.49 15.01
C ARG A 706 -17.64 2.66 14.00
N LEU A 707 -17.31 1.40 14.31
CA LEU A 707 -16.55 0.52 13.42
C LEU A 707 -17.34 0.18 12.15
N VAL A 708 -18.61 -0.20 12.28
CA VAL A 708 -19.48 -0.53 11.15
C VAL A 708 -19.71 0.68 10.26
N GLY A 709 -19.96 1.85 10.86
CA GLY A 709 -20.07 3.11 10.14
C GLY A 709 -18.79 3.47 9.39
N LEU A 710 -17.63 3.34 10.03
CA LEU A 710 -16.33 3.58 9.42
C LEU A 710 -16.04 2.59 8.29
N ALA A 711 -16.42 1.31 8.45
CA ALA A 711 -16.26 0.30 7.42
C ALA A 711 -17.10 0.64 6.17
N HIS A 712 -18.37 0.98 6.33
CA HIS A 712 -19.23 1.43 5.23
C HIS A 712 -18.70 2.71 4.58
N PHE A 713 -18.29 3.69 5.39
CA PHE A 713 -17.67 4.91 4.87
C PHE A 713 -16.43 4.58 4.03
N SER A 714 -15.53 3.74 4.55
CA SER A 714 -14.28 3.38 3.87
C SER A 714 -14.52 2.59 2.58
N VAL A 715 -15.38 1.57 2.61
CA VAL A 715 -15.71 0.76 1.44
C VAL A 715 -16.39 1.61 0.37
N GLY A 716 -17.38 2.41 0.75
CA GLY A 716 -18.07 3.30 -0.18
C GLY A 716 -17.14 4.35 -0.78
N TYR A 717 -16.22 4.91 0.01
CA TYR A 717 -15.19 5.86 -0.46
C TYR A 717 -14.27 5.24 -1.52
N ILE A 718 -13.74 4.04 -1.24
CA ILE A 718 -12.85 3.33 -2.17
C ILE A 718 -13.60 2.90 -3.44
N PHE A 719 -14.80 2.34 -3.34
CA PHE A 719 -15.55 1.88 -4.51
C PHE A 719 -16.00 3.04 -5.40
N THR A 720 -16.39 4.16 -4.80
CA THR A 720 -16.72 5.38 -5.55
C THR A 720 -15.52 5.86 -6.35
N TYR A 721 -14.36 5.99 -5.70
CA TYR A 721 -13.18 6.50 -6.39
C TYR A 721 -12.58 5.51 -7.40
N ALA A 722 -12.53 4.21 -7.07
CA ALA A 722 -12.00 3.20 -7.98
C ALA A 722 -12.82 3.12 -9.28
N ALA A 723 -14.15 3.15 -9.18
CA ALA A 723 -15.03 3.18 -10.34
C ALA A 723 -14.80 4.44 -11.19
N PHE A 724 -14.71 5.61 -10.55
CA PHE A 724 -14.41 6.87 -11.25
C PHE A 724 -13.04 6.84 -11.94
N LEU A 725 -11.99 6.46 -11.23
CA LEU A 725 -10.62 6.40 -11.73
C LEU A 725 -10.52 5.50 -12.97
N ILE A 726 -11.03 4.28 -12.87
CA ILE A 726 -10.94 3.29 -13.95
C ILE A 726 -11.78 3.73 -15.14
N ALA A 727 -13.03 4.12 -14.95
CA ALA A 727 -13.92 4.47 -16.07
C ALA A 727 -13.55 5.79 -16.75
N SER A 728 -13.06 6.78 -16.01
CA SER A 728 -12.64 8.07 -16.59
C SER A 728 -11.35 7.95 -17.39
N THR A 729 -10.44 7.06 -16.99
CA THR A 729 -9.20 6.78 -17.75
C THR A 729 -9.49 5.87 -18.93
N SER A 730 -10.10 4.70 -18.70
CA SER A 730 -10.39 3.74 -19.78
C SER A 730 -11.44 4.24 -20.76
N GLY A 731 -12.37 5.11 -20.35
CA GLY A 731 -13.32 5.72 -21.27
C GLY A 731 -12.67 6.69 -22.28
N LYS A 732 -11.45 7.17 -22.00
CA LYS A 732 -10.69 8.06 -22.89
C LYS A 732 -9.60 7.35 -23.66
N PHE A 733 -8.91 6.40 -23.02
CA PHE A 733 -7.70 5.78 -23.54
C PHE A 733 -7.79 4.27 -23.71
N GLY A 734 -8.88 3.65 -23.25
CA GLY A 734 -9.06 2.20 -23.10
C GLY A 734 -9.56 1.46 -24.31
#